data_AF-A0A413VPB6-F1
#
_entry.id   AF-A0A413VPB6-F1
#
_cell.length_a   1.000
_cell.length_b   1.000
_cell.length_c   1.000
_cell.angle_alpha   90.00
_cell.angle_beta   90.00
_cell.angle_gamma   90.00
#
_symmetry.space_group_name_H-M   'P 1'
#
loop_
_entity.id
_entity.type
_entity.pdbx_description
1 polymer ?
#
loop_
_entity_poly.entity_id
_entity_poly.type
_entity_poly.pdbx_seq_one_letter_code
_entity_poly.pdbx_strand_id
1 'polypeptide(L)'
;MKKYLILVVSWLLLGSGQLVKEASDNVWVLPCTELLENYQDFPAKEWNEVVLGKGETEHLQVVLNTIPKEKITISSSIPEAFNVHYRMLTDIDGYKDALVPFVSTIQATGSTSVVWLTFETPRNSQPGTYEYTVSIKTLRNSINLKFKVRVADYEIPLTPSIPSEFCIDIDNLPDNGSDEQKELWNEFLLSRRIDPYYGKLIDRNTWRWDNCFSPWPWDDPRSRKLLQDKRFCRFALPCMLEDDELLRMCNDMEEKGYFDRCYFYIWDEPKTPEHYEQIAKESAHILSLKPNAKMLVPISSFLVEGEHKWDYDYTFDFLTKYVKIFPIAAEQYNCENSGAEKFRKLVEPRAEWWTYVCCGPTGVQPNFLFAQTPFHNRAIMWRVWKEQETGFLYWGVNRYRLNPFAFDTSLNAVGDGGLVFPGDLFNIKEPVASARLERWKEGQEDYELLKMVEDKAGRHVAEKILEQVYKSPSDYTRSSAEISSFRKKLIEIIETYNPSNQVIIRGEQHQVDTLNTYIPGPGCDYVHIRIEDMPIEAHILKIDLQNPHTQIRTFLGKNTIEGLERVSAACDRYSSETADAYAGINGDFFNIKAHNELPIGAPRGGCIADGVVQREPRNMDWAFATIDYTNKPTLDNMSFEGSVTSMKAPISSYRFYDVNLPRTDCYSCDLTFYNEFAGGYTRMDENADIGDKLKTEVFFKPAEGYKWKVNAPVACIITRIIKDTEGHNALEAGESALSGIAQAKTFLDKLTIGQKLNIKMTIKTPQNETPFIKEMIGGNSLLMKNGILTDCNFNDSYNNVLYPRTGVGCSADGKWLYMMAIDGRQEHSRGVYTDEMCDLFRSLGAANVVGFDGGGSTGMVVNHAVVNKPSDGNERAVTNGWLLQTSAPVDKNIVRMDFNYWNKEQITSGSIPLKVMGYNQYSVLTDTDITGAILSCSPGLGYIKDRTLILNGPEKKGTVTATFNGISVTRYLNLSISTGINQTIKTATPIEFYRAPDSNVFYLTKKNTDLCKIAYSLYTINGICLKQEVTEFTDNIRLDFTDISSGIYILRVNMASENHSFKLII
;
A
#
# COMPACT_ATOMS: atom_id res chain seq x y z
N MET A 1 47.44 17.52 -42.42
CA MET A 1 46.46 17.48 -43.53
C MET A 1 45.59 16.23 -43.37
N LYS A 2 44.26 16.34 -43.55
CA LYS A 2 43.18 15.39 -43.21
C LYS A 2 42.51 15.47 -41.81
N LYS A 3 42.67 16.57 -41.06
CA LYS A 3 41.80 16.92 -39.91
C LYS A 3 41.31 18.39 -39.90
N TYR A 4 41.40 19.07 -41.04
CA TYR A 4 41.13 20.52 -41.16
C TYR A 4 40.06 20.88 -42.23
N LEU A 5 39.23 19.92 -42.65
CA LEU A 5 38.27 20.12 -43.76
C LEU A 5 36.80 19.80 -43.42
N ILE A 6 36.42 19.78 -42.14
CA ILE A 6 35.00 19.70 -41.69
C ILE A 6 34.72 20.81 -40.66
N LEU A 7 35.35 21.97 -40.85
CA LEU A 7 35.22 23.14 -39.97
C LEU A 7 34.82 24.42 -40.74
N VAL A 8 34.45 24.31 -42.03
CA VAL A 8 34.23 25.48 -42.91
C VAL A 8 32.85 25.48 -43.60
N VAL A 9 31.99 24.48 -43.39
CA VAL A 9 30.65 24.43 -44.05
C VAL A 9 29.46 24.70 -43.10
N SER A 10 29.70 24.84 -41.79
CA SER A 10 28.62 25.20 -40.84
C SER A 10 28.60 26.69 -40.45
N TRP A 11 29.41 27.52 -41.10
CA TRP A 11 29.55 28.96 -40.83
C TRP A 11 28.70 29.89 -41.73
N LEU A 12 27.76 29.34 -42.53
CA LEU A 12 26.98 30.11 -43.52
C LEU A 12 25.45 29.94 -43.43
N LEU A 13 24.91 29.49 -42.28
CA LEU A 13 23.48 29.56 -41.96
C LEU A 13 23.23 30.37 -40.67
N LEU A 14 24.02 31.43 -40.48
CA LEU A 14 23.71 32.56 -39.60
C LEU A 14 22.81 33.53 -40.38
N GLY A 15 21.51 33.52 -40.12
CA GLY A 15 20.63 34.45 -40.82
C GLY A 15 19.14 34.42 -40.50
N SER A 16 18.72 34.13 -39.25
CA SER A 16 17.41 34.55 -38.68
C SER A 16 17.12 33.86 -37.34
N GLY A 17 18.01 33.99 -36.35
CA GLY A 17 17.79 33.41 -35.02
C GLY A 17 18.53 34.09 -33.87
N GLN A 18 19.21 35.21 -34.12
CA GLN A 18 19.79 36.04 -33.08
C GLN A 18 18.74 37.03 -32.61
N LEU A 19 17.91 36.64 -31.65
CA LEU A 19 17.11 37.57 -30.83
C LEU A 19 16.56 36.90 -29.55
N VAL A 20 17.28 35.98 -28.89
CA VAL A 20 16.89 35.48 -27.53
C VAL A 20 18.08 35.21 -26.58
N LYS A 21 19.35 35.31 -27.01
CA LYS A 21 20.49 34.71 -26.28
C LYS A 21 21.25 35.61 -25.28
N GLU A 22 20.72 36.74 -24.84
CA GLU A 22 21.47 37.71 -24.00
C GLU A 22 21.00 37.86 -22.54
N ALA A 23 19.96 37.15 -22.06
CA ALA A 23 19.39 37.41 -20.73
C ALA A 23 19.70 36.36 -19.63
N SER A 24 20.22 35.16 -19.95
CA SER A 24 20.27 34.02 -19.01
C SER A 24 21.62 33.78 -18.31
N ASP A 25 22.70 34.46 -18.68
CA ASP A 25 24.06 34.03 -18.30
C ASP A 25 24.45 34.30 -16.83
N ASN A 26 23.55 34.85 -15.99
CA ASN A 26 23.87 35.27 -14.61
C ASN A 26 22.76 35.04 -13.56
N VAL A 27 21.74 34.22 -13.86
CA VAL A 27 20.66 33.89 -12.90
C VAL A 27 20.31 32.42 -12.93
N TRP A 28 20.17 31.85 -11.74
CA TRP A 28 19.89 30.44 -11.50
C TRP A 28 18.64 30.28 -10.64
N VAL A 29 17.81 29.30 -10.98
CA VAL A 29 16.57 28.98 -10.26
C VAL A 29 16.65 27.52 -9.85
N LEU A 30 16.87 27.28 -8.56
CA LEU A 30 17.07 25.95 -7.99
C LEU A 30 16.01 25.64 -6.92
N PRO A 31 15.65 24.36 -6.75
CA PRO A 31 14.81 23.92 -5.63
C PRO A 31 15.36 24.37 -4.27
N CYS A 32 14.48 24.54 -3.28
CA CYS A 32 14.88 24.92 -1.93
C CYS A 32 15.81 23.91 -1.25
N THR A 33 15.77 22.64 -1.66
CA THR A 33 16.59 21.53 -1.16
C THR A 33 17.97 21.43 -1.81
N GLU A 34 18.23 22.18 -2.88
CA GLU A 34 19.56 22.18 -3.50
C GLU A 34 20.56 23.01 -2.69
N LEU A 35 21.80 22.51 -2.65
CA LEU A 35 22.92 23.21 -2.03
C LEU A 35 23.26 24.46 -2.83
N LEU A 36 23.44 25.57 -2.12
CA LEU A 36 23.78 26.85 -2.75
C LEU A 36 25.07 26.77 -3.57
N GLU A 37 26.01 25.89 -3.21
CA GLU A 37 27.26 25.66 -3.95
C GLU A 37 27.03 25.12 -5.37
N ASN A 38 25.92 24.40 -5.59
CA ASN A 38 25.59 23.74 -6.86
C ASN A 38 24.72 24.62 -7.77
N TYR A 39 24.49 25.89 -7.42
CA TYR A 39 23.57 26.76 -8.17
C TYR A 39 23.84 26.84 -9.67
N GLN A 40 25.11 26.69 -10.09
CA GLN A 40 25.53 26.75 -11.49
C GLN A 40 24.90 25.66 -12.36
N ASP A 41 24.49 24.53 -11.78
CA ASP A 41 23.82 23.43 -12.46
C ASP A 41 22.34 23.71 -12.75
N PHE A 42 21.81 24.83 -12.26
CA PHE A 42 20.38 25.19 -12.34
C PHE A 42 20.15 26.53 -13.07
N PRO A 43 20.63 26.70 -14.31
CA PRO A 43 20.37 27.94 -15.06
C PRO A 43 18.86 28.17 -15.20
N ALA A 44 18.44 29.43 -15.09
CA ALA A 44 17.04 29.79 -15.24
C ALA A 44 16.48 29.28 -16.58
N LYS A 45 15.39 28.52 -16.52
CA LYS A 45 14.69 28.02 -17.70
C LYS A 45 13.77 29.09 -18.28
N GLU A 46 13.38 28.93 -19.55
CA GLU A 46 12.34 29.79 -20.15
C GLU A 46 11.05 29.77 -19.31
N TRP A 47 10.68 28.59 -18.81
CA TRP A 47 9.61 28.37 -17.85
C TRP A 47 10.13 27.51 -16.70
N ASN A 48 9.93 27.99 -15.48
CA ASN A 48 10.17 27.25 -14.25
C ASN A 48 8.83 26.68 -13.76
N GLU A 49 8.84 25.50 -13.14
CA GLU A 49 7.61 24.82 -12.75
C GLU A 49 7.45 24.82 -11.23
N VAL A 50 6.24 25.08 -10.76
CA VAL A 50 5.83 24.98 -9.35
C VAL A 50 4.51 24.22 -9.32
N VAL A 51 4.40 23.18 -8.51
CA VAL A 51 3.18 22.39 -8.35
C VAL A 51 2.84 22.31 -6.87
N LEU A 52 1.63 22.73 -6.52
CA LEU A 52 1.11 22.74 -5.16
C LEU A 52 -0.42 22.61 -5.19
N GLY A 53 -1.03 22.01 -4.16
CA GLY A 53 -2.48 21.92 -3.98
C GLY A 53 -3.03 23.17 -3.31
N LYS A 54 -4.25 23.12 -2.77
CA LYS A 54 -4.88 24.23 -2.03
C LYS A 54 -4.39 24.24 -0.58
N GLY A 55 -4.01 25.42 -0.06
CA GLY A 55 -3.49 25.57 1.30
C GLY A 55 -2.07 25.05 1.51
N GLU A 56 -1.30 24.87 0.43
CA GLU A 56 0.07 24.34 0.44
C GLU A 56 1.08 25.46 0.14
N THR A 57 2.36 25.23 0.43
CA THR A 57 3.44 26.15 0.09
C THR A 57 4.59 25.43 -0.61
N GLU A 58 5.22 26.10 -1.57
CA GLU A 58 6.43 25.61 -2.24
C GLU A 58 7.47 26.71 -2.36
N HIS A 59 8.74 26.33 -2.27
CA HIS A 59 9.85 27.26 -2.24
C HIS A 59 10.86 27.04 -3.36
N LEU A 60 11.34 28.15 -3.93
CA LEU A 60 12.46 28.16 -4.87
C LEU A 60 13.51 29.18 -4.44
N GLN A 61 14.76 28.88 -4.76
CA GLN A 61 15.89 29.79 -4.61
C GLN A 61 16.19 30.45 -5.95
N VAL A 62 16.40 31.76 -5.96
CA VAL A 62 16.88 32.52 -7.11
C VAL A 62 18.22 33.13 -6.78
N VAL A 63 19.28 32.65 -7.43
CA VAL A 63 20.64 33.11 -7.21
C VAL A 63 20.97 34.20 -8.22
N LEU A 64 21.42 35.34 -7.70
CA LEU A 64 21.75 36.53 -8.47
C LEU A 64 23.22 36.87 -8.27
N ASN A 65 23.94 37.12 -9.36
CA ASN A 65 25.24 37.79 -9.30
C ASN A 65 25.03 39.26 -8.98
N THR A 66 25.53 39.70 -7.82
CA THR A 66 25.31 41.05 -7.30
C THR A 66 26.61 41.81 -6.98
N ILE A 67 26.49 43.10 -6.71
CA ILE A 67 27.51 43.95 -6.09
C ILE A 67 27.08 44.21 -4.65
N PRO A 68 27.97 44.08 -3.65
CA PRO A 68 27.65 44.41 -2.27
C PRO A 68 27.02 45.81 -2.16
N LYS A 69 25.91 45.92 -1.42
CA LYS A 69 25.10 47.13 -1.20
C LYS A 69 24.33 47.65 -2.43
N GLU A 70 24.33 46.96 -3.57
CA GLU A 70 23.48 47.37 -4.67
C GLU A 70 21.99 47.15 -4.36
N LYS A 71 21.14 47.89 -5.05
CA LYS A 71 19.69 47.80 -4.91
C LYS A 71 19.16 46.68 -5.80
N ILE A 72 18.53 45.67 -5.20
CA ILE A 72 17.75 44.65 -5.91
C ILE A 72 16.29 45.11 -5.88
N THR A 73 15.66 45.25 -7.05
CA THR A 73 14.26 45.66 -7.20
C THR A 73 13.47 44.54 -7.85
N ILE A 74 12.36 44.16 -7.23
CA ILE A 74 11.44 43.15 -7.74
C ILE A 74 10.11 43.81 -8.11
N SER A 75 9.57 43.42 -9.26
CA SER A 75 8.21 43.75 -9.68
C SER A 75 7.57 42.54 -10.35
N SER A 76 6.31 42.26 -10.05
CA SER A 76 5.60 41.08 -10.56
C SER A 76 4.14 41.41 -10.87
N SER A 77 3.49 40.52 -11.62
CA SER A 77 2.03 40.51 -11.74
C SER A 77 1.40 39.97 -10.46
N ILE A 78 0.25 40.49 -10.04
CA ILE A 78 -0.53 39.91 -8.94
C ILE A 78 -1.19 38.62 -9.46
N PRO A 79 -0.89 37.43 -8.91
CA PRO A 79 -1.52 36.19 -9.34
C PRO A 79 -2.96 36.11 -8.81
N GLU A 80 -3.88 35.54 -9.59
CA GLU A 80 -5.29 35.39 -9.16
C GLU A 80 -5.51 34.20 -8.20
N ALA A 81 -4.72 33.12 -8.34
CA ALA A 81 -4.97 31.85 -7.68
C ALA A 81 -3.93 31.46 -6.61
N PHE A 82 -2.92 32.28 -6.38
CA PHE A 82 -1.86 32.04 -5.40
C PHE A 82 -1.17 33.35 -5.01
N ASN A 83 -0.40 33.31 -3.92
CA ASN A 83 0.43 34.39 -3.43
C ASN A 83 1.90 34.07 -3.68
N VAL A 84 2.71 35.11 -3.88
CA VAL A 84 4.17 34.98 -3.97
C VAL A 84 4.83 35.94 -3.00
N HIS A 85 5.62 35.42 -2.07
CA HIS A 85 6.40 36.21 -1.12
C HIS A 85 7.89 36.15 -1.46
N TYR A 86 8.59 37.28 -1.28
CA TYR A 86 10.02 37.41 -1.52
C TYR A 86 10.76 37.53 -0.19
N ARG A 87 11.79 36.71 0.00
CA ARG A 87 12.64 36.75 1.19
C ARG A 87 14.11 36.72 0.76
N MET A 88 14.98 37.47 1.42
CA MET A 88 16.43 37.43 1.18
C MET A 88 17.07 36.46 2.15
N LEU A 89 17.81 35.47 1.64
CA LEU A 89 18.61 34.58 2.47
C LEU A 89 19.81 35.36 3.02
N THR A 90 19.74 35.68 4.30
CA THR A 90 20.63 36.61 4.98
C THR A 90 21.54 35.86 5.95
N ASP A 91 22.74 36.39 6.13
CA ASP A 91 23.69 35.88 7.13
C ASP A 91 23.19 36.18 8.55
N ILE A 92 23.27 35.18 9.42
CA ILE A 92 23.00 35.30 10.84
C ILE A 92 24.08 34.52 11.58
N ASP A 93 24.93 35.23 12.34
CA ASP A 93 26.08 34.67 13.07
C ASP A 93 27.01 33.80 12.20
N GLY A 94 27.26 34.21 10.95
CA GLY A 94 28.13 33.50 10.01
C GLY A 94 27.46 32.38 9.22
N TYR A 95 26.15 32.18 9.37
CA TYR A 95 25.37 31.15 8.67
C TYR A 95 24.29 31.76 7.77
N LYS A 96 24.15 31.24 6.55
CA LYS A 96 23.09 31.63 5.61
C LYS A 96 21.79 30.89 5.92
N ASP A 97 20.96 31.49 6.77
CA ASP A 97 19.75 30.83 7.26
C ASP A 97 18.53 31.75 7.45
N ALA A 98 18.70 33.03 7.76
CA ALA A 98 17.57 33.92 7.99
C ALA A 98 16.88 34.34 6.69
N LEU A 99 15.57 34.07 6.55
CA LEU A 99 14.77 34.42 5.38
C LEU A 99 14.03 35.75 5.58
N VAL A 100 14.75 36.86 5.38
CA VAL A 100 14.26 38.22 5.68
C VAL A 100 13.26 38.68 4.60
N PRO A 101 11.97 38.91 4.93
CA PRO A 101 10.97 39.34 3.96
C PRO A 101 11.23 40.76 3.43
N PHE A 102 10.88 40.98 2.17
CA PHE A 102 10.86 42.31 1.56
C PHE A 102 9.77 42.40 0.48
N VAL A 103 9.27 43.61 0.21
CA VAL A 103 8.16 43.82 -0.73
C VAL A 103 8.67 44.05 -2.15
N SER A 104 9.30 45.21 -2.39
CA SER A 104 9.74 45.61 -3.74
C SER A 104 11.25 45.76 -3.85
N THR A 105 11.95 45.98 -2.75
CA THR A 105 13.35 46.37 -2.80
C THR A 105 14.12 45.92 -1.57
N ILE A 106 15.33 45.42 -1.80
CA ILE A 106 16.28 45.08 -0.74
C ILE A 106 17.72 45.36 -1.20
N GLN A 107 18.65 45.52 -0.26
CA GLN A 107 20.07 45.70 -0.56
C GLN A 107 20.77 44.34 -0.65
N ALA A 108 21.63 44.17 -1.66
CA ALA A 108 22.47 43.00 -1.80
C ALA A 108 23.49 42.90 -0.66
N THR A 109 23.60 41.73 -0.05
CA THR A 109 24.52 41.51 1.09
C THR A 109 25.94 41.13 0.66
N GLY A 110 26.15 40.76 -0.62
CA GLY A 110 27.44 40.26 -1.10
C GLY A 110 27.56 40.27 -2.63
N SER A 111 28.58 39.59 -3.15
CA SER A 111 28.78 39.37 -4.59
C SER A 111 27.78 38.39 -5.20
N THR A 112 27.12 37.62 -4.35
CA THR A 112 26.02 36.72 -4.69
C THR A 112 24.90 36.96 -3.68
N SER A 113 23.68 37.13 -4.18
CA SER A 113 22.48 37.28 -3.35
C SER A 113 21.47 36.19 -3.71
N VAL A 114 20.75 35.68 -2.73
CA VAL A 114 19.76 34.61 -2.93
C VAL A 114 18.40 35.13 -2.51
N VAL A 115 17.51 35.23 -3.49
CA VAL A 115 16.10 35.58 -3.27
C VAL A 115 15.31 34.29 -3.19
N TRP A 116 14.68 34.06 -2.05
CA TRP A 116 13.77 32.96 -1.81
C TRP A 116 12.36 33.35 -2.26
N LEU A 117 11.83 32.61 -3.23
CA LEU A 117 10.46 32.71 -3.70
C LEU A 117 9.59 31.72 -2.94
N THR A 118 8.48 32.20 -2.41
CA THR A 118 7.51 31.39 -1.67
C THR A 118 6.18 31.46 -2.37
N PHE A 119 5.77 30.35 -2.97
CA PHE A 119 4.47 30.20 -3.61
C PHE A 119 3.53 29.60 -2.57
N GLU A 120 2.39 30.25 -2.35
CA GLU A 120 1.37 29.80 -1.39
C GLU A 120 0.00 29.87 -2.04
N THR A 121 -0.81 28.83 -1.90
CA THR A 121 -2.17 28.80 -2.43
C THR A 121 -3.21 29.02 -1.33
N PRO A 122 -4.08 30.02 -1.47
CA PRO A 122 -5.31 30.09 -0.69
C PRO A 122 -6.12 28.78 -0.76
N ARG A 123 -6.85 28.45 0.30
CA ARG A 123 -7.69 27.23 0.35
C ARG A 123 -8.85 27.26 -0.66
N ASN A 124 -9.29 28.45 -1.07
CA ASN A 124 -10.34 28.65 -2.07
C ASN A 124 -9.82 28.76 -3.51
N SER A 125 -8.53 28.52 -3.74
CA SER A 125 -7.93 28.58 -5.07
C SER A 125 -8.54 27.56 -6.04
N GLN A 126 -8.73 27.99 -7.28
CA GLN A 126 -9.23 27.10 -8.34
C GLN A 126 -8.07 26.25 -8.90
N PRO A 127 -8.26 24.93 -9.07
CA PRO A 127 -7.29 24.10 -9.76
C PRO A 127 -7.03 24.60 -11.18
N GLY A 128 -5.78 24.51 -11.64
CA GLY A 128 -5.41 25.00 -12.96
C GLY A 128 -3.90 25.25 -13.09
N THR A 129 -3.48 25.63 -14.29
CA THR A 129 -2.11 26.11 -14.54
C THR A 129 -2.15 27.58 -14.86
N TYR A 130 -1.36 28.35 -14.12
CA TYR A 130 -1.30 29.79 -14.17
C TYR A 130 0.11 30.21 -14.58
N GLU A 131 0.20 31.28 -15.37
CA GLU A 131 1.47 31.89 -15.73
C GLU A 131 1.78 33.03 -14.78
N TYR A 132 3.03 33.12 -14.35
CA TYR A 132 3.49 34.19 -13.49
C TYR A 132 4.88 34.65 -13.89
N THR A 133 5.06 35.97 -13.93
CA THR A 133 6.34 36.58 -14.28
C THR A 133 6.79 37.50 -13.16
N VAL A 134 8.04 37.33 -12.76
CA VAL A 134 8.73 38.23 -11.83
C VAL A 134 9.90 38.88 -12.55
N SER A 135 9.91 40.21 -12.53
CA SER A 135 11.00 41.03 -13.04
C SER A 135 11.95 41.37 -11.89
N ILE A 136 13.23 41.07 -12.06
CA ILE A 136 14.29 41.37 -11.11
C ILE A 136 15.26 42.35 -11.78
N LYS A 137 15.46 43.50 -11.15
CA LYS A 137 16.41 44.54 -11.57
C LYS A 137 17.50 44.72 -10.53
N THR A 138 18.75 44.65 -10.96
CA THR A 138 19.96 45.05 -10.21
C THR A 138 20.73 46.08 -11.04
N LEU A 139 21.90 46.55 -10.58
CA LEU A 139 22.75 47.42 -11.42
C LEU A 139 23.32 46.68 -12.63
N ARG A 140 23.45 45.35 -12.53
CA ARG A 140 24.05 44.49 -13.57
C ARG A 140 23.02 43.76 -14.43
N ASN A 141 21.83 43.52 -13.89
CA ASN A 141 20.85 42.61 -14.48
C ASN A 141 19.46 43.24 -14.57
N SER A 142 18.72 42.96 -15.64
CA SER A 142 17.29 43.23 -15.75
C SER A 142 16.64 42.00 -16.38
N ILE A 143 16.02 41.16 -15.55
CA ILE A 143 15.64 39.78 -15.92
C ILE A 143 14.17 39.56 -15.63
N ASN A 144 13.48 38.86 -16.54
CA ASN A 144 12.11 38.40 -16.35
C ASN A 144 12.14 36.88 -16.19
N LEU A 145 11.85 36.38 -14.99
CA LEU A 145 11.70 34.95 -14.74
C LEU A 145 10.24 34.57 -14.89
N LYS A 146 9.96 33.54 -15.70
CA LYS A 146 8.60 33.03 -15.93
C LYS A 146 8.40 31.70 -15.21
N PHE A 147 7.20 31.53 -14.67
CA PHE A 147 6.77 30.37 -13.89
C PHE A 147 5.44 29.84 -14.41
N LYS A 148 5.35 28.52 -14.58
CA LYS A 148 4.09 27.79 -14.68
C LYS A 148 3.76 27.26 -13.30
N VAL A 149 2.75 27.86 -12.67
CA VAL A 149 2.28 27.47 -11.33
C VAL A 149 1.02 26.63 -11.50
N ARG A 150 1.12 25.34 -11.18
CA ARG A 150 0.00 24.41 -11.22
C ARG A 150 -0.61 24.26 -9.83
N VAL A 151 -1.84 24.75 -9.69
CA VAL A 151 -2.69 24.44 -8.54
C VAL A 151 -3.36 23.09 -8.79
N ALA A 152 -2.92 22.05 -8.09
CA ALA A 152 -3.47 20.71 -8.19
C ALA A 152 -4.82 20.58 -7.45
N ASP A 153 -5.65 19.61 -7.84
CA ASP A 153 -6.99 19.43 -7.28
C ASP A 153 -6.99 18.55 -6.02
N TYR A 154 -6.31 19.02 -4.99
CA TYR A 154 -6.40 18.53 -3.62
C TYR A 154 -6.26 19.70 -2.63
N GLU A 155 -6.61 19.46 -1.37
CA GLU A 155 -6.45 20.45 -0.30
C GLU A 155 -5.69 19.82 0.86
N ILE A 156 -4.58 20.43 1.24
CA ILE A 156 -3.83 20.05 2.45
C ILE A 156 -4.73 20.30 3.67
N PRO A 157 -4.90 19.34 4.60
CA PRO A 157 -5.86 19.48 5.69
C PRO A 157 -5.54 20.69 6.57
N LEU A 158 -6.57 21.39 7.07
CA LEU A 158 -6.39 22.56 7.94
C LEU A 158 -5.69 22.21 9.25
N THR A 159 -6.18 21.15 9.89
CA THR A 159 -5.54 20.52 11.05
C THR A 159 -4.56 19.47 10.51
N PRO A 160 -3.27 19.51 10.87
CA PRO A 160 -2.33 18.48 10.49
C PRO A 160 -2.75 17.06 10.93
N SER A 161 -2.35 16.05 10.16
CA SER A 161 -2.69 14.64 10.48
C SER A 161 -2.02 14.13 11.76
N ILE A 162 -0.90 14.74 12.16
CA ILE A 162 -0.19 14.48 13.42
C ILE A 162 0.23 15.81 14.08
N PRO A 163 0.33 15.87 15.42
CA PRO A 163 0.88 17.02 16.11
C PRO A 163 2.37 17.22 15.81
N SER A 164 2.76 18.50 15.75
CA SER A 164 4.15 18.95 15.65
C SER A 164 4.36 20.06 16.66
N GLU A 165 4.85 19.70 17.84
CA GLU A 165 4.95 20.57 19.03
C GLU A 165 6.33 21.24 19.08
N PHE A 166 6.37 22.57 19.04
CA PHE A 166 7.63 23.33 19.07
C PHE A 166 7.60 24.33 20.22
N CYS A 167 8.60 24.26 21.10
CA CYS A 167 8.67 25.17 22.24
C CYS A 167 9.06 26.59 21.80
N ILE A 168 8.34 27.59 22.31
CA ILE A 168 8.78 28.98 22.36
C ILE A 168 9.28 29.27 23.77
N ASP A 169 10.52 29.74 23.88
CA ASP A 169 11.06 30.30 25.10
C ASP A 169 10.54 31.73 25.28
N ILE A 170 9.62 31.92 26.22
CA ILE A 170 8.98 33.21 26.47
C ILE A 170 9.97 34.29 26.94
N ASP A 171 11.02 33.88 27.66
CA ASP A 171 12.04 34.77 28.21
C ASP A 171 13.02 35.24 27.11
N ASN A 172 13.02 34.55 25.96
CA ASN A 172 13.83 34.90 24.79
C ASN A 172 13.00 35.49 23.63
N LEU A 173 11.81 35.99 23.92
CA LEU A 173 11.03 36.79 22.97
C LEU A 173 11.53 38.25 22.92
N PRO A 174 11.49 38.92 21.75
CA PRO A 174 11.74 40.36 21.66
C PRO A 174 10.74 41.18 22.51
N ASP A 175 11.06 42.45 22.74
CA ASP A 175 10.26 43.37 23.55
C ASP A 175 9.89 42.83 24.95
N ASN A 176 10.78 42.03 25.55
CA ASN A 176 10.55 41.34 26.84
C ASN A 176 9.25 40.52 26.86
N GLY A 177 8.89 39.87 25.74
CA GLY A 177 7.71 39.03 25.64
C GLY A 177 6.40 39.81 25.72
N SER A 178 6.31 40.95 25.03
CA SER A 178 5.08 41.73 24.92
C SER A 178 3.92 40.90 24.36
N ASP A 179 2.67 41.26 24.70
CA ASP A 179 1.49 40.55 24.20
C ASP A 179 1.40 40.54 22.67
N GLU A 180 1.87 41.61 22.03
CA GLU A 180 1.96 41.68 20.57
C GLU A 180 2.97 40.65 20.02
N GLN A 181 4.14 40.50 20.63
CA GLN A 181 5.12 39.50 20.19
C GLN A 181 4.62 38.07 20.45
N LYS A 182 3.94 37.82 21.56
CA LYS A 182 3.28 36.53 21.83
C LYS A 182 2.28 36.16 20.74
N GLU A 183 1.40 37.09 20.36
CA GLU A 183 0.42 36.89 19.29
C GLU A 183 1.08 36.66 17.93
N LEU A 184 2.08 37.47 17.58
CA LEU A 184 2.82 37.36 16.32
C LEU A 184 3.53 36.00 16.20
N TRP A 185 4.26 35.58 17.23
CA TRP A 185 5.00 34.31 17.21
C TRP A 185 4.05 33.09 17.21
N ASN A 186 2.94 33.16 17.93
CA ASN A 186 1.93 32.10 17.93
C ASN A 186 1.32 31.92 16.54
N GLU A 187 0.87 33.00 15.90
CA GLU A 187 0.35 32.97 14.52
C GLU A 187 1.41 32.51 13.52
N PHE A 188 2.67 32.92 13.74
CA PHE A 188 3.80 32.54 12.89
C PHE A 188 4.07 31.04 12.85
N LEU A 189 3.94 30.34 13.98
CA LEU A 189 4.07 28.88 14.04
C LEU A 189 2.79 28.17 13.57
N LEU A 190 1.60 28.64 13.94
CA LEU A 190 0.34 28.03 13.50
C LEU A 190 0.15 28.08 11.98
N SER A 191 0.54 29.18 11.33
CA SER A 191 0.55 29.29 9.86
C SER A 191 1.53 28.31 9.18
N ARG A 192 2.49 27.78 9.95
CA ARG A 192 3.44 26.75 9.54
C ARG A 192 3.08 25.36 10.02
N ARG A 193 1.81 25.15 10.43
CA ARG A 193 1.27 23.84 10.83
C ARG A 193 1.97 23.25 12.07
N ILE A 194 2.42 24.13 12.96
CA ILE A 194 3.10 23.78 14.21
C ILE A 194 2.18 24.15 15.37
N ASP A 195 2.08 23.26 16.35
CA ASP A 195 1.47 23.53 17.65
C ASP A 195 2.52 24.25 18.52
N PRO A 196 2.36 25.56 18.81
CA PRO A 196 3.24 26.24 19.74
C PRO A 196 2.92 25.80 21.17
N TYR A 197 3.96 25.52 21.95
CA TYR A 197 3.87 25.47 23.40
C TYR A 197 4.94 26.33 24.06
N TYR A 198 4.69 26.73 25.29
CA TYR A 198 5.50 27.66 26.05
C TYR A 198 6.00 26.97 27.31
N GLY A 199 7.32 26.79 27.40
CA GLY A 199 7.97 26.18 28.55
C GLY A 199 8.56 27.23 29.47
N LYS A 200 8.27 27.14 30.76
CA LYS A 200 8.92 27.92 31.82
C LYS A 200 9.81 27.01 32.67
N LEU A 201 11.11 27.29 32.73
CA LEU A 201 12.04 26.51 33.56
C LEU A 201 11.76 26.75 35.04
N ILE A 202 11.47 25.67 35.77
CA ILE A 202 11.17 25.70 37.21
C ILE A 202 12.41 25.34 38.02
N ASP A 203 13.13 24.28 37.62
CA ASP A 203 14.37 23.86 38.25
C ASP A 203 15.39 23.41 37.19
N ARG A 204 16.55 24.08 37.19
CA ARG A 204 17.63 23.84 36.25
C ARG A 204 18.43 22.57 36.54
N ASN A 205 18.45 22.10 37.79
CA ASN A 205 19.21 20.90 38.16
C ASN A 205 18.50 19.62 37.71
N THR A 206 17.16 19.65 37.72
CA THR A 206 16.31 18.53 37.31
C THR A 206 15.71 18.72 35.91
N TRP A 207 16.02 19.83 35.22
CA TRP A 207 15.47 20.20 33.92
C TRP A 207 13.93 20.17 33.90
N ARG A 208 13.32 20.67 34.96
CA ARG A 208 11.85 20.73 35.09
C ARG A 208 11.28 21.96 34.41
N TRP A 209 10.29 21.74 33.55
CA TRP A 209 9.57 22.78 32.82
C TRP A 209 8.07 22.68 33.10
N ASP A 210 7.44 23.82 33.37
CA ASP A 210 5.98 23.94 33.31
C ASP A 210 5.59 24.41 31.92
N ASN A 211 4.78 23.61 31.21
CA ASN A 211 4.49 23.80 29.79
C ASN A 211 3.01 24.12 29.58
N CYS A 212 2.73 25.06 28.67
CA CYS A 212 1.36 25.44 28.32
C CYS A 212 1.23 25.71 26.82
N PHE A 213 0.11 25.35 26.20
CA PHE A 213 -0.22 25.70 24.81
C PHE A 213 -0.40 27.22 24.61
N SER A 214 -0.51 27.99 25.70
CA SER A 214 -0.76 29.42 25.68
C SER A 214 0.33 30.17 26.44
N PRO A 215 0.75 31.36 25.95
CA PRO A 215 1.65 32.25 26.68
C PRO A 215 0.94 33.07 27.77
N TRP A 216 -0.36 32.85 27.96
CA TRP A 216 -1.21 33.44 28.99
C TRP A 216 -1.78 32.36 29.91
N PRO A 217 -2.32 32.71 31.08
CA PRO A 217 -3.03 31.77 31.94
C PRO A 217 -4.09 30.98 31.16
N TRP A 218 -4.29 29.72 31.51
CA TRP A 218 -5.14 28.80 30.76
C TRP A 218 -6.60 29.29 30.63
N ASP A 219 -7.09 30.07 31.59
CA ASP A 219 -8.46 30.61 31.62
C ASP A 219 -8.60 32.02 31.03
N ASP A 220 -7.51 32.64 30.58
CA ASP A 220 -7.50 33.94 29.88
C ASP A 220 -8.35 33.88 28.60
N PRO A 221 -9.15 34.92 28.28
CA PRO A 221 -9.93 34.97 27.04
C PRO A 221 -9.13 34.72 25.76
N ARG A 222 -7.83 35.10 25.73
CA ARG A 222 -6.93 34.86 24.60
C ARG A 222 -6.54 33.38 24.48
N SER A 223 -6.25 32.70 25.60
CA SER A 223 -6.04 31.25 25.64
C SER A 223 -7.25 30.50 25.10
N ARG A 224 -8.47 30.95 25.43
CA ARG A 224 -9.71 30.37 24.88
C ARG A 224 -9.85 30.52 23.37
N LYS A 225 -9.34 31.61 22.80
CA LYS A 225 -9.32 31.82 21.34
C LYS A 225 -8.40 30.79 20.66
N LEU A 226 -7.27 30.46 21.28
CA LEU A 226 -6.35 29.43 20.76
C LEU A 226 -6.99 28.04 20.76
N LEU A 227 -7.72 27.66 21.81
CA LEU A 227 -8.45 26.38 21.87
C LEU A 227 -9.49 26.23 20.74
N GLN A 228 -10.05 27.34 20.26
CA GLN A 228 -11.04 27.37 19.18
C GLN A 228 -10.40 27.34 17.79
N ASP A 229 -9.10 27.58 17.68
CA ASP A 229 -8.39 27.56 16.41
C ASP A 229 -8.21 26.10 15.95
N LYS A 230 -8.80 25.80 14.80
CA LYS A 230 -8.79 24.44 14.24
C LYS A 230 -7.41 24.01 13.73
N ARG A 231 -6.44 24.91 13.61
CA ARG A 231 -5.08 24.57 13.17
C ARG A 231 -4.31 23.78 14.22
N PHE A 232 -4.61 23.96 15.50
CA PHE A 232 -3.99 23.16 16.57
C PHE A 232 -4.34 21.68 16.39
N CYS A 233 -3.39 20.79 16.66
CA CYS A 233 -3.64 19.36 16.84
C CYS A 233 -3.77 19.01 18.33
N ARG A 234 -2.80 19.43 19.15
CA ARG A 234 -2.71 19.12 20.58
C ARG A 234 -2.63 20.39 21.44
N PHE A 235 -2.81 20.20 22.75
CA PHE A 235 -2.68 21.27 23.75
C PHE A 235 -1.89 20.77 24.96
N ALA A 236 -0.67 21.31 25.15
CA ALA A 236 0.06 21.14 26.41
C ALA A 236 -0.65 21.87 27.55
N LEU A 237 -1.02 21.18 28.62
CA LEU A 237 -1.62 21.78 29.81
C LEU A 237 -0.56 21.97 30.92
N PRO A 238 -0.63 23.09 31.68
CA PRO A 238 0.24 23.30 32.83
C PRO A 238 0.00 22.21 33.87
N CYS A 239 1.09 21.69 34.43
CA CYS A 239 1.06 20.57 35.38
C CYS A 239 1.34 21.00 36.83
N MET A 240 1.79 22.25 37.03
CA MET A 240 2.17 22.80 38.34
C MET A 240 1.07 23.67 38.95
N LEU A 241 -0.18 23.18 38.92
CA LEU A 241 -1.35 23.85 39.49
C LEU A 241 -1.80 23.16 40.79
N GLU A 242 -2.44 23.92 41.68
CA GLU A 242 -3.13 23.36 42.85
C GLU A 242 -4.33 22.51 42.40
N ASP A 243 -4.67 21.47 43.19
CA ASP A 243 -5.66 20.46 42.83
C ASP A 243 -7.01 21.04 42.37
N ASP A 244 -7.54 22.04 43.09
CA ASP A 244 -8.82 22.68 42.76
C ASP A 244 -8.76 23.39 41.39
N GLU A 245 -7.61 24.00 41.07
CA GLU A 245 -7.42 24.70 39.81
C GLU A 245 -7.17 23.73 38.64
N LEU A 246 -6.36 22.69 38.87
CA LEU A 246 -6.14 21.62 37.90
C LEU A 246 -7.46 20.94 37.55
N LEU A 247 -8.30 20.64 38.53
CA LEU A 247 -9.61 20.04 38.31
C LEU A 247 -10.55 20.99 37.56
N ARG A 248 -10.54 22.29 37.91
CA ARG A 248 -11.30 23.33 37.20
C ARG A 248 -10.91 23.39 35.72
N MET A 249 -9.61 23.39 35.42
CA MET A 249 -9.09 23.37 34.06
C MET A 249 -9.53 22.12 33.31
N CYS A 250 -9.30 20.94 33.88
CA CYS A 250 -9.63 19.69 33.21
C CYS A 250 -11.13 19.54 32.93
N ASN A 251 -11.99 19.92 33.90
CA ASN A 251 -13.44 19.91 33.72
C ASN A 251 -13.86 20.87 32.59
N ASP A 252 -13.29 22.07 32.54
CA ASP A 252 -13.59 23.05 31.48
C ASP A 252 -13.17 22.53 30.09
N MET A 253 -12.03 21.84 29.99
CA MET A 253 -11.59 21.19 28.75
C MET A 253 -12.47 20.01 28.35
N GLU A 254 -12.95 19.19 29.30
CA GLU A 254 -13.87 18.08 29.05
C GLU A 254 -15.24 18.58 28.61
N GLU A 255 -15.83 19.55 29.32
CA GLU A 255 -17.14 20.14 29.00
C GLU A 255 -17.18 20.75 27.59
N LYS A 256 -16.04 21.28 27.12
CA LYS A 256 -15.90 21.86 25.78
C LYS A 256 -15.40 20.88 24.72
N GLY A 257 -15.10 19.64 25.08
CA GLY A 257 -14.67 18.59 24.16
C GLY A 257 -13.22 18.71 23.67
N TYR A 258 -12.34 19.36 24.42
CA TYR A 258 -10.91 19.51 24.08
C TYR A 258 -10.00 18.49 24.79
N PHE A 259 -10.45 17.91 25.91
CA PHE A 259 -9.58 17.14 26.82
C PHE A 259 -8.86 15.95 26.15
N ASP A 260 -9.48 15.25 25.19
CA ASP A 260 -8.85 14.13 24.47
C ASP A 260 -7.61 14.53 23.64
N ARG A 261 -7.51 15.84 23.34
CA ARG A 261 -6.40 16.48 22.62
C ARG A 261 -5.37 17.10 23.56
N CYS A 262 -5.63 17.13 24.86
CA CYS A 262 -4.74 17.67 25.86
C CYS A 262 -3.71 16.64 26.34
N TYR A 263 -2.57 17.13 26.80
CA TYR A 263 -1.57 16.33 27.51
C TYR A 263 -0.84 17.16 28.56
N PHE A 264 -0.21 16.49 29.52
CA PHE A 264 0.65 17.10 30.53
C PHE A 264 2.09 16.70 30.28
N TYR A 265 2.97 17.68 30.12
CA TYR A 265 4.41 17.43 30.01
C TYR A 265 4.99 17.37 31.43
N ILE A 266 5.29 16.15 31.90
CA ILE A 266 5.61 15.90 33.32
C ILE A 266 7.11 16.03 33.60
N TRP A 267 7.94 15.53 32.69
CA TRP A 267 9.38 15.45 32.94
C TRP A 267 10.16 15.42 31.63
N ASP A 268 11.32 16.07 31.60
CA ASP A 268 12.24 16.10 30.47
C ASP A 268 13.45 15.16 30.70
N GLU A 269 13.64 14.19 29.80
CA GLU A 269 14.77 13.25 29.74
C GLU A 269 15.22 12.61 31.09
N PRO A 270 14.40 11.75 31.72
CA PRO A 270 14.74 11.10 32.99
C PRO A 270 15.90 10.10 32.88
N LYS A 271 16.83 10.10 33.85
CA LYS A 271 18.09 9.33 33.80
C LYS A 271 18.31 8.36 34.96
N THR A 272 17.82 8.67 36.15
CA THR A 272 18.06 7.89 37.39
C THR A 272 16.76 7.26 37.92
N PRO A 273 16.81 6.16 38.69
CA PRO A 273 15.62 5.57 39.30
C PRO A 273 14.74 6.57 40.05
N GLU A 274 15.34 7.53 40.75
CA GLU A 274 14.63 8.57 41.50
C GLU A 274 13.81 9.50 40.58
N HIS A 275 14.31 9.80 39.37
CA HIS A 275 13.54 10.56 38.38
C HIS A 275 12.27 9.78 37.97
N TYR A 276 12.40 8.48 37.72
CA TYR A 276 11.26 7.62 37.35
C TYR A 276 10.25 7.47 38.50
N GLU A 277 10.72 7.33 39.74
CA GLU A 277 9.84 7.31 40.92
C GLU A 277 9.06 8.62 41.07
N GLN A 278 9.70 9.77 40.82
CA GLN A 278 9.04 11.06 40.89
C GLN A 278 8.03 11.26 39.75
N ILE A 279 8.36 10.82 38.52
CA ILE A 279 7.40 10.78 37.40
C ILE A 279 6.18 9.96 37.77
N ALA A 280 6.38 8.76 38.33
CA ALA A 280 5.30 7.88 38.74
C ALA A 280 4.41 8.54 39.81
N LYS A 281 5.02 9.19 40.81
CA LYS A 281 4.31 9.90 41.87
C LYS A 281 3.44 11.04 41.34
N GLU A 282 3.99 11.91 40.49
CA GLU A 282 3.27 13.07 39.95
C GLU A 282 2.21 12.66 38.94
N SER A 283 2.53 11.71 38.07
CA SER A 283 1.56 11.17 37.12
C SER A 283 0.41 10.47 37.85
N ALA A 284 0.70 9.68 38.89
CA ALA A 284 -0.33 9.03 39.70
C ALA A 284 -1.23 10.05 40.42
N HIS A 285 -0.68 11.18 40.86
CA HIS A 285 -1.46 12.27 41.44
C HIS A 285 -2.47 12.83 40.42
N ILE A 286 -2.01 13.23 39.24
CA ILE A 286 -2.90 13.75 38.19
C ILE A 286 -3.92 12.70 37.74
N LEU A 287 -3.50 11.45 37.57
CA LEU A 287 -4.39 10.35 37.19
C LEU A 287 -5.43 10.02 38.27
N SER A 288 -5.14 10.27 39.55
CA SER A 288 -6.11 10.12 40.64
C SER A 288 -7.24 11.15 40.55
N LEU A 289 -6.93 12.36 40.06
CA LEU A 289 -7.91 13.43 39.82
C LEU A 289 -8.62 13.25 38.48
N LYS A 290 -7.89 12.82 37.44
CA LYS A 290 -8.34 12.65 36.06
C LYS A 290 -7.78 11.38 35.42
N PRO A 291 -8.49 10.24 35.52
CA PRO A 291 -7.98 8.94 35.04
C PRO A 291 -7.66 8.84 33.54
N ASN A 292 -8.28 9.70 32.71
CA ASN A 292 -8.07 9.71 31.26
C ASN A 292 -6.99 10.71 30.80
N ALA A 293 -6.32 11.40 31.73
CA ALA A 293 -5.28 12.37 31.39
C ALA A 293 -4.07 11.66 30.74
N LYS A 294 -3.44 12.33 29.75
CA LYS A 294 -2.27 11.80 29.03
C LYS A 294 -1.00 12.51 29.49
N MET A 295 -0.05 11.75 30.01
CA MET A 295 1.26 12.28 30.37
C MET A 295 2.24 12.10 29.21
N LEU A 296 3.09 13.10 29.01
CA LEU A 296 4.18 13.14 28.04
C LEU A 296 5.52 13.19 28.79
N VAL A 297 6.44 12.30 28.40
CA VAL A 297 7.83 12.26 28.89
C VAL A 297 8.77 11.94 27.73
N PRO A 298 9.66 12.85 27.30
CA PRO A 298 10.67 12.57 26.29
C PRO A 298 11.76 11.63 26.81
N ILE A 299 12.27 10.80 25.90
CA ILE A 299 13.25 9.76 26.18
C ILE A 299 14.47 9.95 25.25
N SER A 300 15.53 10.59 25.75
CA SER A 300 16.86 10.64 25.10
C SER A 300 17.78 9.51 25.52
N SER A 301 17.62 9.04 26.75
CA SER A 301 18.52 8.08 27.39
C SER A 301 17.74 7.30 28.45
N PHE A 302 18.01 6.00 28.54
CA PHE A 302 17.36 5.07 29.46
C PHE A 302 17.90 5.27 30.87
N LEU A 303 17.45 4.44 31.82
CA LEU A 303 18.15 4.30 33.09
C LEU A 303 19.66 4.11 32.83
N VAL A 304 20.45 5.11 33.22
CA VAL A 304 21.91 5.11 33.01
C VAL A 304 22.65 4.54 34.23
N GLU A 305 21.91 4.21 35.29
CA GLU A 305 22.39 3.64 36.55
C GLU A 305 21.32 2.75 37.21
N GLY A 306 21.70 2.04 38.27
CA GLY A 306 20.85 1.07 38.96
C GLY A 306 20.89 -0.35 38.37
N GLU A 307 20.04 -1.24 38.90
CA GLU A 307 19.96 -2.65 38.52
C GLU A 307 19.43 -2.85 37.08
N HIS A 308 18.52 -1.98 36.64
CA HIS A 308 17.89 -2.00 35.31
C HIS A 308 18.55 -1.05 34.31
N LYS A 309 19.85 -0.79 34.49
CA LYS A 309 20.63 0.08 33.62
C LYS A 309 20.60 -0.44 32.17
N TRP A 310 20.21 0.41 31.23
CA TRP A 310 20.02 0.12 29.80
C TRP A 310 18.92 -0.91 29.45
N ASP A 311 18.02 -1.21 30.39
CA ASP A 311 16.91 -2.14 30.18
C ASP A 311 15.68 -1.40 29.61
N TYR A 312 15.45 -1.59 28.31
CA TYR A 312 14.38 -0.94 27.56
C TYR A 312 13.01 -1.50 27.94
N ASP A 313 12.91 -2.82 28.04
CA ASP A 313 11.66 -3.50 28.37
C ASP A 313 11.19 -3.05 29.75
N TYR A 314 12.10 -3.03 30.73
CA TYR A 314 11.80 -2.51 32.07
C TYR A 314 11.36 -1.04 32.05
N THR A 315 12.08 -0.18 31.31
CA THR A 315 11.79 1.26 31.26
C THR A 315 10.37 1.51 30.72
N PHE A 316 10.00 0.85 29.61
CA PHE A 316 8.67 0.98 29.02
C PHE A 316 7.59 0.31 29.88
N ASP A 317 7.83 -0.88 30.43
CA ASP A 317 6.90 -1.56 31.34
C ASP A 317 6.60 -0.72 32.60
N PHE A 318 7.59 0.03 33.08
CA PHE A 318 7.42 0.95 34.19
C PHE A 318 6.60 2.18 33.79
N LEU A 319 7.02 2.87 32.73
CA LEU A 319 6.41 4.16 32.35
C LEU A 319 5.01 4.02 31.75
N THR A 320 4.70 2.97 31.00
CA THR A 320 3.40 2.77 30.32
C THR A 320 2.19 2.75 31.27
N LYS A 321 2.43 2.50 32.57
CA LYS A 321 1.41 2.61 33.63
C LYS A 321 0.92 4.05 33.84
N TYR A 322 1.74 5.03 33.51
CA TYR A 322 1.55 6.44 33.85
C TYR A 322 1.59 7.36 32.62
N VAL A 323 2.45 7.04 31.66
CA VAL A 323 2.76 7.83 30.47
C VAL A 323 2.07 7.24 29.25
N LYS A 324 1.46 8.11 28.44
CA LYS A 324 0.75 7.74 27.22
C LYS A 324 1.31 8.41 25.97
N ILE A 325 2.26 9.33 26.10
CA ILE A 325 2.93 9.97 24.98
C ILE A 325 4.44 9.89 25.22
N PHE A 326 5.15 9.23 24.30
CA PHE A 326 6.58 8.97 24.38
C PHE A 326 7.31 9.59 23.19
N PRO A 327 7.82 10.83 23.31
CA PRO A 327 8.79 11.38 22.37
C PRO A 327 10.13 10.66 22.52
N ILE A 328 10.53 9.88 21.53
CA ILE A 328 11.79 9.14 21.53
C ILE A 328 12.80 9.88 20.64
N ALA A 329 14.01 10.10 21.14
CA ALA A 329 15.06 10.76 20.37
C ALA A 329 15.40 9.92 19.13
N ALA A 330 15.34 10.53 17.95
CA ALA A 330 15.61 9.82 16.70
C ALA A 330 17.03 9.21 16.63
N GLU A 331 17.98 9.76 17.39
CA GLU A 331 19.32 9.20 17.53
C GLU A 331 19.32 7.74 18.00
N GLN A 332 18.32 7.34 18.80
CA GLN A 332 18.19 5.98 19.32
C GLN A 332 17.88 4.94 18.23
N TYR A 333 17.52 5.36 17.02
CA TYR A 333 17.28 4.44 15.90
C TYR A 333 18.61 3.89 15.34
N ASN A 334 19.75 4.45 15.75
CA ASN A 334 21.09 4.00 15.32
C ASN A 334 21.25 3.90 13.80
N CYS A 335 20.65 4.83 13.06
CA CYS A 335 20.67 4.88 11.60
C CYS A 335 19.94 3.72 10.88
N GLU A 336 19.21 2.86 11.59
CA GLU A 336 18.61 1.63 11.05
C GLU A 336 17.08 1.54 11.26
N ASN A 337 16.39 0.91 10.32
CA ASN A 337 14.95 0.62 10.44
C ASN A 337 14.64 -0.36 11.60
N SER A 338 15.59 -1.26 11.90
CA SER A 338 15.50 -2.21 13.02
C SER A 338 15.38 -1.49 14.38
N GLY A 339 16.06 -0.35 14.53
CA GLY A 339 16.00 0.48 15.73
C GLY A 339 14.61 1.09 15.93
N ALA A 340 14.04 1.67 14.88
CA ALA A 340 12.68 2.19 14.90
C ALA A 340 11.63 1.09 15.15
N GLU A 341 11.79 -0.09 14.51
CA GLU A 341 10.90 -1.23 14.71
C GLU A 341 10.90 -1.73 16.17
N LYS A 342 12.05 -1.72 16.84
CA LYS A 342 12.15 -2.06 18.27
C LYS A 342 11.24 -1.16 19.11
N PHE A 343 11.30 0.16 18.92
CA PHE A 343 10.46 1.09 19.69
C PHE A 343 8.98 0.96 19.35
N ARG A 344 8.63 0.73 18.08
CA ARG A 344 7.26 0.45 17.67
C ARG A 344 6.65 -0.74 18.42
N LYS A 345 7.46 -1.75 18.76
CA LYS A 345 7.03 -2.93 19.54
C LYS A 345 6.97 -2.68 21.04
N LEU A 346 7.80 -1.79 21.57
CA LEU A 346 7.87 -1.46 23.00
C LEU A 346 6.72 -0.54 23.43
N VAL A 347 6.31 0.40 22.57
CA VAL A 347 5.20 1.30 22.87
C VAL A 347 3.89 0.50 22.85
N GLU A 348 3.15 0.51 23.96
CA GLU A 348 1.90 -0.24 24.03
C GLU A 348 0.86 0.29 23.00
N PRO A 349 -0.06 -0.55 22.50
CA PRO A 349 -0.99 -0.15 21.43
C PRO A 349 -1.92 1.04 21.73
N ARG A 350 -2.07 1.43 23.01
CA ARG A 350 -2.90 2.57 23.44
C ARG A 350 -2.10 3.85 23.69
N ALA A 351 -0.78 3.80 23.60
CA ALA A 351 0.10 4.94 23.76
C ALA A 351 0.49 5.53 22.40
N GLU A 352 0.93 6.78 22.43
CA GLU A 352 1.41 7.54 21.28
C GLU A 352 2.94 7.52 21.28
N TRP A 353 3.52 7.06 20.17
CA TRP A 353 4.96 7.17 19.92
C TRP A 353 5.21 8.44 19.13
N TRP A 354 5.88 9.41 19.74
CA TRP A 354 6.35 10.61 19.05
C TRP A 354 7.86 10.50 18.82
N THR A 355 8.40 11.29 17.89
CA THR A 355 9.86 11.46 17.77
C THR A 355 10.27 12.88 18.10
N TYR A 356 11.55 13.06 18.43
CA TYR A 356 12.15 14.38 18.45
C TYR A 356 13.60 14.35 17.96
N VAL A 357 14.08 15.55 17.63
CA VAL A 357 15.48 15.83 17.33
C VAL A 357 15.94 17.01 18.21
N CYS A 358 17.24 17.09 18.48
CA CYS A 358 17.86 18.12 19.31
C CYS A 358 19.33 18.27 18.90
N CYS A 359 20.26 18.32 19.87
CA CYS A 359 21.68 18.24 19.63
C CYS A 359 22.12 16.90 18.97
N GLY A 360 21.26 15.89 19.03
CA GLY A 360 21.32 14.65 18.25
C GLY A 360 20.02 14.39 17.45
N PRO A 361 20.04 13.57 16.40
CA PRO A 361 21.23 12.89 15.88
C PRO A 361 22.14 13.84 15.08
N THR A 362 23.44 13.53 15.06
CA THR A 362 24.44 14.19 14.21
C THR A 362 24.79 13.32 13.00
N GLY A 363 25.56 13.86 12.05
CA GLY A 363 26.01 13.11 10.88
C GLY A 363 24.90 12.87 9.86
N VAL A 364 24.67 11.62 9.49
CA VAL A 364 23.83 11.23 8.33
C VAL A 364 22.33 11.23 8.59
N GLN A 365 21.88 11.22 9.85
CA GLN A 365 20.44 11.16 10.14
C GLN A 365 19.77 12.54 10.02
N PRO A 366 18.52 12.64 9.55
CA PRO A 366 17.77 13.89 9.46
C PRO A 366 17.66 14.66 10.80
N ASN A 367 18.09 15.94 10.81
CA ASN A 367 17.98 16.89 11.92
C ASN A 367 18.03 18.35 11.35
N PHE A 368 18.16 19.37 12.21
CA PHE A 368 18.19 20.79 11.91
C PHE A 368 19.58 21.43 12.03
N LEU A 369 20.66 20.68 12.22
CA LEU A 369 21.98 21.25 12.54
C LEU A 369 22.60 21.95 11.32
N PHE A 370 23.42 22.99 11.51
CA PHE A 370 24.09 23.66 10.38
C PHE A 370 25.10 22.77 9.65
N ALA A 371 25.61 21.73 10.31
CA ALA A 371 26.46 20.72 9.69
C ALA A 371 25.70 19.85 8.67
N GLN A 372 24.37 19.95 8.61
CA GLN A 372 23.53 19.14 7.75
C GLN A 372 23.10 19.87 6.48
N THR A 373 22.78 19.07 5.47
CA THR A 373 22.33 19.59 4.18
C THR A 373 20.82 19.87 4.20
N PRO A 374 20.31 20.71 3.29
CA PRO A 374 18.88 20.98 3.11
C PRO A 374 18.00 19.72 3.03
N PHE A 375 18.51 18.66 2.42
CA PHE A 375 17.82 17.36 2.30
C PHE A 375 17.50 16.74 3.65
N HIS A 376 18.34 16.95 4.68
CA HIS A 376 18.10 16.46 6.03
C HIS A 376 16.83 17.07 6.62
N ASN A 377 16.61 18.38 6.44
CA ASN A 377 15.50 19.07 7.10
C ASN A 377 14.13 18.58 6.58
N ARG A 378 14.01 18.39 5.27
CA ARG A 378 12.78 17.88 4.63
C ARG A 378 12.54 16.39 4.94
N ALA A 379 13.62 15.59 5.01
CA ALA A 379 13.54 14.15 5.28
C ALA A 379 13.09 13.78 6.70
N ILE A 380 13.06 14.73 7.65
CA ILE A 380 12.57 14.49 9.01
C ILE A 380 11.14 13.93 8.96
N MET A 381 10.23 14.57 8.22
CA MET A 381 8.83 14.17 8.19
C MET A 381 8.57 12.93 7.31
N TRP A 382 9.46 12.64 6.36
CA TRP A 382 9.45 11.36 5.64
C TRP A 382 9.75 10.19 6.58
N ARG A 383 10.74 10.35 7.49
CA ARG A 383 11.00 9.39 8.56
C ARG A 383 9.77 9.22 9.44
N VAL A 384 9.18 10.32 9.90
CA VAL A 384 8.00 10.30 10.78
C VAL A 384 6.86 9.50 10.15
N TRP A 385 6.59 9.72 8.86
CA TRP A 385 5.61 8.93 8.14
C TRP A 385 6.00 7.44 8.03
N LYS A 386 7.23 7.16 7.58
CA LYS A 386 7.73 5.79 7.35
C LYS A 386 7.66 4.95 8.61
N GLU A 387 8.10 5.52 9.73
CA GLU A 387 8.22 4.80 10.99
C GLU A 387 6.91 4.71 11.78
N GLN A 388 5.82 5.30 11.29
CA GLN A 388 4.51 5.31 11.94
C GLN A 388 4.51 6.04 13.29
N GLU A 389 5.33 7.09 13.37
CA GLU A 389 5.33 7.99 14.51
C GLU A 389 4.05 8.85 14.46
N THR A 390 3.47 9.06 15.63
CA THR A 390 2.16 9.70 15.84
C THR A 390 2.27 11.16 16.27
N GLY A 391 3.50 11.71 16.32
CA GLY A 391 3.76 13.11 16.63
C GLY A 391 5.24 13.45 16.52
N PHE A 392 5.53 14.75 16.42
CA PHE A 392 6.88 15.29 16.36
C PHE A 392 7.06 16.37 17.42
N LEU A 393 8.16 16.34 18.17
CA LEU A 393 8.49 17.32 19.19
C LEU A 393 9.81 18.02 18.83
N TYR A 394 9.88 19.33 19.07
CA TYR A 394 11.12 20.10 19.02
C TYR A 394 11.24 21.02 20.24
N TRP A 395 12.37 20.92 20.94
CA TRP A 395 12.56 21.47 22.29
C TRP A 395 12.66 23.01 22.34
N GLY A 396 12.81 23.69 21.19
CA GLY A 396 12.94 25.14 21.15
C GLY A 396 13.13 25.71 19.75
N VAL A 397 12.48 26.84 19.44
CA VAL A 397 12.72 27.58 18.18
C VAL A 397 13.56 28.83 18.34
N ASN A 398 13.73 29.33 19.57
CA ASN A 398 14.43 30.57 19.89
C ASN A 398 15.39 30.40 21.08
N ARG A 399 16.28 29.40 21.05
CA ARG A 399 17.26 29.09 22.11
C ARG A 399 18.67 29.55 21.70
N TYR A 400 18.84 30.86 21.55
CA TYR A 400 20.11 31.52 21.25
C TYR A 400 20.30 32.72 22.19
N ARG A 401 21.52 33.24 22.30
CA ARG A 401 21.74 34.52 23.01
C ARG A 401 21.28 35.66 22.11
N LEU A 402 20.44 36.57 22.61
CA LEU A 402 19.96 37.74 21.84
C LEU A 402 20.95 38.91 21.77
N ASN A 403 21.69 39.18 22.85
CA ASN A 403 22.48 40.41 23.00
C ASN A 403 23.91 40.13 23.52
N PRO A 404 24.96 40.19 22.67
CA PRO A 404 24.87 40.20 21.21
C PRO A 404 24.35 38.86 20.68
N PHE A 405 23.71 38.89 19.52
CA PHE A 405 23.17 37.68 18.89
C PHE A 405 24.28 36.65 18.68
N ALA A 406 24.07 35.42 19.15
CA ALA A 406 24.96 34.29 18.89
C ALA A 406 24.26 32.94 19.12
N PHE A 407 24.54 31.96 18.26
CA PHE A 407 24.16 30.57 18.50
C PHE A 407 25.01 29.95 19.61
N ASP A 408 24.49 28.90 20.25
CA ASP A 408 25.28 28.11 21.17
C ASP A 408 26.28 27.23 20.40
N THR A 409 27.57 27.37 20.74
CA THR A 409 28.68 26.61 20.15
C THR A 409 29.32 25.67 21.18
N SER A 410 28.72 25.49 22.36
CA SER A 410 29.25 24.65 23.43
C SER A 410 29.16 23.15 23.11
N LEU A 411 28.20 22.77 22.27
CA LEU A 411 28.02 21.42 21.74
C LEU A 411 28.41 21.36 20.26
N ASN A 412 28.75 20.18 19.76
CA ASN A 412 28.97 19.94 18.33
C ASN A 412 27.65 19.85 17.55
N ALA A 413 26.73 20.78 17.81
CA ALA A 413 25.36 20.80 17.33
C ALA A 413 24.86 22.23 17.05
N VAL A 414 25.71 23.05 16.42
CA VAL A 414 25.41 24.46 16.16
C VAL A 414 24.15 24.59 15.30
N GLY A 415 23.28 25.52 15.69
CA GLY A 415 21.97 25.76 15.06
C GLY A 415 20.81 25.03 15.74
N ASP A 416 21.08 24.08 16.64
CA ASP A 416 20.04 23.48 17.47
C ASP A 416 19.32 24.54 18.33
N GLY A 417 18.00 24.37 18.49
CA GLY A 417 17.15 25.27 19.25
C GLY A 417 16.86 26.62 18.59
N GLY A 418 17.43 26.93 17.41
CA GLY A 418 17.26 28.21 16.74
C GLY A 418 16.69 28.07 15.33
N LEU A 419 15.38 28.19 15.16
CA LEU A 419 14.68 28.09 13.87
C LEU A 419 13.89 29.34 13.49
N VAL A 420 13.60 30.22 14.45
CA VAL A 420 12.88 31.48 14.25
C VAL A 420 13.68 32.60 14.89
N PHE A 421 13.83 33.73 14.19
CA PHE A 421 14.62 34.87 14.62
C PHE A 421 13.75 36.10 14.86
N PRO A 422 14.12 37.01 15.78
CA PRO A 422 13.39 38.25 16.01
C PRO A 422 13.53 39.19 14.81
N GLY A 423 12.43 39.82 14.42
CA GLY A 423 12.42 40.76 13.29
C GLY A 423 13.34 41.96 13.47
N ASP A 424 13.50 42.46 14.70
CA ASP A 424 14.28 43.67 14.98
C ASP A 424 15.75 43.56 14.58
N LEU A 425 16.30 42.34 14.55
CA LEU A 425 17.66 42.07 14.03
C LEU A 425 17.80 42.48 12.55
N PHE A 426 16.68 42.58 11.84
CA PHE A 426 16.58 42.87 10.41
C PHE A 426 15.75 44.13 10.12
N ASN A 427 15.42 44.92 11.13
CA ASN A 427 14.56 46.11 11.05
C ASN A 427 13.15 45.81 10.52
N ILE A 428 12.57 44.67 10.92
CA ILE A 428 11.17 44.33 10.66
C ILE A 428 10.48 43.96 11.97
N LYS A 429 9.15 43.99 12.02
CA LYS A 429 8.42 43.73 13.26
C LYS A 429 8.15 42.25 13.49
N GLU A 430 7.85 41.55 12.40
CA GLU A 430 7.42 40.17 12.39
C GLU A 430 8.60 39.19 12.59
N PRO A 431 8.35 37.98 13.13
CA PRO A 431 9.38 36.95 13.22
C PRO A 431 9.93 36.54 11.85
N VAL A 432 11.19 36.13 11.80
CA VAL A 432 11.89 35.69 10.59
C VAL A 432 12.14 34.18 10.65
N ALA A 433 11.71 33.46 9.61
CA ALA A 433 11.95 32.02 9.51
C ALA A 433 13.42 31.72 9.15
N SER A 434 13.94 30.60 9.66
CA SER A 434 15.09 29.93 9.07
C SER A 434 14.73 29.24 7.75
N ALA A 435 15.71 29.05 6.87
CA ALA A 435 15.54 28.20 5.68
C ALA A 435 15.28 26.74 6.06
N ARG A 436 15.85 26.29 7.18
CA ARG A 436 15.63 24.95 7.75
C ARG A 436 14.18 24.69 8.14
N LEU A 437 13.52 25.66 8.78
CA LEU A 437 12.11 25.56 9.18
C LEU A 437 11.17 25.42 7.97
N GLU A 438 11.38 26.21 6.92
CA GLU A 438 10.55 26.17 5.72
C GLU A 438 10.71 24.85 4.95
N ARG A 439 11.91 24.27 4.92
CA ARG A 439 12.15 22.94 4.35
C ARG A 439 11.49 21.82 5.15
N TRP A 440 11.44 21.94 6.48
CA TRP A 440 10.70 21.00 7.32
C TRP A 440 9.20 21.10 7.09
N LYS A 441 8.66 22.31 6.93
CA LYS A 441 7.24 22.53 6.60
C LYS A 441 6.85 21.84 5.29
N GLU A 442 7.67 21.97 4.24
CA GLU A 442 7.44 21.22 2.99
C GLU A 442 7.48 19.70 3.21
N GLY A 443 8.36 19.20 4.09
CA GLY A 443 8.37 17.78 4.48
C GLY A 443 7.11 17.35 5.22
N GLN A 444 6.55 18.23 6.06
CA GLN A 444 5.26 17.99 6.71
C GLN A 444 4.11 18.00 5.69
N GLU A 445 4.16 18.84 4.66
CA GLU A 445 3.17 18.80 3.57
C GLU A 445 3.32 17.54 2.70
N ASP A 446 4.55 17.04 2.49
CA ASP A 446 4.79 15.72 1.89
C ASP A 446 4.17 14.58 2.72
N TYR A 447 4.22 14.68 4.06
CA TYR A 447 3.54 13.74 4.96
C TYR A 447 2.03 13.70 4.69
N GLU A 448 1.40 14.85 4.50
CA GLU A 448 -0.05 14.91 4.20
C GLU A 448 -0.37 14.30 2.84
N LEU A 449 0.48 14.49 1.83
CA LEU A 449 0.30 13.82 0.52
C LEU A 449 0.44 12.30 0.65
N LEU A 450 1.40 11.81 1.44
CA LEU A 450 1.56 10.39 1.72
C LEU A 450 0.32 9.84 2.44
N LYS A 451 -0.25 10.57 3.40
CA LYS A 451 -1.52 10.22 4.07
C LYS A 451 -2.69 10.14 3.08
N MET A 452 -2.84 11.11 2.18
CA MET A 452 -3.90 11.07 1.17
C MET A 452 -3.76 9.88 0.23
N VAL A 453 -2.54 9.53 -0.19
CA VAL A 453 -2.29 8.33 -1.01
C VAL A 453 -2.53 7.05 -0.20
N GLU A 454 -2.13 7.01 1.06
CA GLU A 454 -2.40 5.89 1.96
C GLU A 454 -3.89 5.63 2.12
N ASP A 455 -4.69 6.69 2.33
CA ASP A 455 -6.14 6.57 2.49
C ASP A 455 -6.83 6.17 1.17
N LYS A 456 -6.28 6.60 0.02
CA LYS A 456 -6.88 6.38 -1.30
C LYS A 456 -6.46 5.08 -1.98
N ALA A 457 -5.20 4.69 -1.82
CA ALA A 457 -4.55 3.58 -2.53
C ALA A 457 -3.89 2.55 -1.60
N GLY A 458 -3.85 2.80 -0.30
CA GLY A 458 -3.24 1.93 0.70
C GLY A 458 -1.80 2.32 1.03
N ARG A 459 -1.40 2.08 2.29
CA ARG A 459 -0.07 2.43 2.82
C ARG A 459 1.08 1.90 1.98
N HIS A 460 1.00 0.66 1.50
CA HIS A 460 2.10 0.06 0.74
C HIS A 460 2.41 0.84 -0.56
N VAL A 461 1.39 1.43 -1.19
CA VAL A 461 1.56 2.24 -2.41
C VAL A 461 2.33 3.51 -2.04
N ALA A 462 1.89 4.21 -0.99
CA ALA A 462 2.56 5.40 -0.48
C ALA A 462 4.01 5.10 -0.07
N GLU A 463 4.25 3.98 0.61
CA GLU A 463 5.59 3.54 1.02
C GLU A 463 6.48 3.20 -0.16
N LYS A 464 5.95 2.50 -1.18
CA LYS A 464 6.71 2.21 -2.41
C LYS A 464 7.10 3.48 -3.17
N ILE A 465 6.23 4.48 -3.15
CA ILE A 465 6.51 5.79 -3.74
C ILE A 465 7.57 6.51 -2.88
N LEU A 466 7.46 6.45 -1.56
CA LEU A 466 8.41 7.03 -0.61
C LEU A 466 9.83 6.47 -0.75
N GLU A 467 9.99 5.18 -1.05
CA GLU A 467 11.30 4.55 -1.28
C GLU A 467 12.16 5.25 -2.35
N GLN A 468 11.57 6.07 -3.22
CA GLN A 468 12.30 6.92 -4.16
C GLN A 468 13.12 8.02 -3.47
N VAL A 469 12.66 8.49 -2.30
CA VAL A 469 13.28 9.61 -1.58
C VAL A 469 13.73 9.25 -0.17
N TYR A 470 13.17 8.21 0.44
CA TYR A 470 13.50 7.78 1.80
C TYR A 470 13.33 6.27 1.97
N LYS A 471 14.37 5.58 2.42
CA LYS A 471 14.37 4.13 2.69
C LYS A 471 14.70 3.79 4.15
N SER A 472 15.59 4.57 4.76
CA SER A 472 15.99 4.41 6.15
C SER A 472 16.51 5.72 6.74
N PRO A 473 16.75 5.82 8.07
CA PRO A 473 17.35 6.99 8.69
C PRO A 473 18.70 7.42 8.11
N SER A 474 19.42 6.55 7.42
CA SER A 474 20.69 6.85 6.75
C SER A 474 20.65 6.80 5.21
N ASP A 475 19.58 6.26 4.61
CA ASP A 475 19.40 6.14 3.16
C ASP A 475 18.18 6.92 2.69
N TYR A 476 18.45 8.11 2.15
CA TYR A 476 17.44 9.02 1.59
C TYR A 476 18.10 9.93 0.56
N THR A 477 17.30 10.49 -0.34
CA THR A 477 17.76 11.16 -1.54
C THR A 477 18.67 12.37 -1.26
N ARG A 478 19.55 12.65 -2.22
CA ARG A 478 20.32 13.91 -2.35
C ARG A 478 20.05 14.58 -3.70
N SER A 479 18.89 14.30 -4.29
CA SER A 479 18.50 14.74 -5.62
C SER A 479 17.13 15.42 -5.56
N SER A 480 17.06 16.72 -5.85
CA SER A 480 15.77 17.41 -5.90
C SER A 480 14.90 16.97 -7.09
N ALA A 481 15.49 16.33 -8.10
CA ALA A 481 14.75 15.71 -9.19
C ALA A 481 13.95 14.48 -8.71
N GLU A 482 14.51 13.68 -7.78
CA GLU A 482 13.79 12.56 -7.16
C GLU A 482 12.63 13.05 -6.29
N ILE A 483 12.82 14.14 -5.53
CA ILE A 483 11.75 14.79 -4.75
C ILE A 483 10.61 15.27 -5.66
N SER A 484 10.96 15.91 -6.78
CA SER A 484 9.97 16.39 -7.76
C SER A 484 9.19 15.22 -8.38
N SER A 485 9.87 14.12 -8.72
CA SER A 485 9.25 12.90 -9.25
C SER A 485 8.35 12.23 -8.21
N PHE A 486 8.82 12.13 -6.96
CA PHE A 486 8.07 11.60 -5.83
C PHE A 486 6.75 12.35 -5.62
N ARG A 487 6.79 13.68 -5.51
CA ARG A 487 5.58 14.50 -5.35
C ARG A 487 4.65 14.39 -6.53
N LYS A 488 5.18 14.42 -7.75
CA LYS A 488 4.37 14.26 -8.98
C LYS A 488 3.55 12.97 -8.94
N LYS A 489 4.16 11.84 -8.53
CA LYS A 489 3.47 10.55 -8.40
C LYS A 489 2.38 10.56 -7.33
N LEU A 490 2.64 11.16 -6.17
CA LEU A 490 1.62 11.28 -5.11
C LEU A 490 0.42 12.09 -5.62
N ILE A 491 0.66 13.24 -6.22
CA ILE A 491 -0.36 14.14 -6.76
C ILE A 491 -1.17 13.44 -7.86
N GLU A 492 -0.51 12.73 -8.77
CA GLU A 492 -1.19 11.99 -9.83
C GLU A 492 -2.15 10.93 -9.28
N ILE A 493 -1.77 10.18 -8.25
CA ILE A 493 -2.66 9.21 -7.61
C ILE A 493 -3.83 9.92 -6.91
N ILE A 494 -3.55 10.99 -6.17
CA ILE A 494 -4.58 11.77 -5.46
C ILE A 494 -5.63 12.30 -6.45
N GLU A 495 -5.24 12.75 -7.64
CA GLU A 495 -6.19 13.30 -8.62
C GLU A 495 -6.85 12.24 -9.50
N THR A 496 -6.14 11.19 -9.90
CA THR A 496 -6.58 10.33 -11.01
C THR A 496 -6.97 8.91 -10.61
N TYR A 497 -6.40 8.36 -9.54
CA TYR A 497 -6.65 6.96 -9.18
C TYR A 497 -8.09 6.74 -8.76
N ASN A 498 -8.72 5.71 -9.31
CA ASN A 498 -10.06 5.27 -8.98
C ASN A 498 -10.06 3.74 -8.76
N PRO A 499 -10.14 3.27 -7.51
CA PRO A 499 -10.05 1.84 -7.21
C PRO A 499 -11.24 1.02 -7.74
N SER A 500 -12.30 1.67 -8.26
CA SER A 500 -13.44 0.95 -8.87
C SER A 500 -13.13 0.37 -10.27
N ASN A 501 -12.13 0.92 -10.96
CA ASN A 501 -11.78 0.50 -12.32
C ASN A 501 -10.27 0.59 -12.62
N GLN A 502 -9.45 0.82 -11.59
CA GLN A 502 -8.00 0.82 -11.70
C GLN A 502 -7.38 -0.02 -10.59
N VAL A 503 -6.17 -0.50 -10.86
CA VAL A 503 -5.30 -1.15 -9.89
C VAL A 503 -3.91 -0.57 -9.98
N ILE A 504 -3.18 -0.56 -8.87
CA ILE A 504 -1.77 -0.17 -8.83
C ILE A 504 -0.93 -1.44 -8.75
N ILE A 505 -0.07 -1.66 -9.74
CA ILE A 505 0.87 -2.80 -9.78
C ILE A 505 2.28 -2.22 -9.81
N ARG A 506 3.12 -2.61 -8.85
CA ARG A 506 4.49 -2.08 -8.68
C ARG A 506 4.60 -0.55 -8.67
N GLY A 507 3.56 0.13 -8.19
CA GLY A 507 3.50 1.59 -8.09
C GLY A 507 2.97 2.31 -9.33
N GLU A 508 2.61 1.59 -10.39
CA GLU A 508 2.05 2.15 -11.62
C GLU A 508 0.55 1.88 -11.72
N GLN A 509 -0.22 2.87 -12.20
CA GLN A 509 -1.67 2.76 -12.33
C GLN A 509 -2.05 2.06 -13.64
N HIS A 510 -2.95 1.10 -13.56
CA HIS A 510 -3.46 0.34 -14.70
C HIS A 510 -4.99 0.34 -14.73
N GLN A 511 -5.58 0.38 -15.93
CA GLN A 511 -7.02 0.27 -16.11
C GLN A 511 -7.45 -1.20 -16.07
N VAL A 512 -8.53 -1.47 -15.36
CA VAL A 512 -9.11 -2.82 -15.22
C VAL A 512 -10.40 -2.88 -16.02
N ASP A 513 -10.42 -3.75 -17.03
CA ASP A 513 -11.65 -4.12 -17.72
C ASP A 513 -12.25 -5.38 -17.07
N THR A 514 -13.52 -5.33 -16.68
CA THR A 514 -14.22 -6.50 -16.18
C THR A 514 -14.84 -7.22 -17.37
N LEU A 515 -14.44 -8.47 -17.59
CA LEU A 515 -14.91 -9.28 -18.72
C LEU A 515 -16.15 -10.10 -18.36
N ASN A 516 -16.28 -10.49 -17.09
CA ASN A 516 -17.44 -11.21 -16.58
C ASN A 516 -17.53 -11.11 -15.05
N THR A 517 -18.74 -11.13 -14.51
CA THR A 517 -18.96 -11.31 -13.06
C THR A 517 -20.36 -11.87 -12.79
N TYR A 518 -20.47 -12.74 -11.78
CA TYR A 518 -21.73 -13.30 -11.30
C TYR A 518 -21.51 -14.01 -9.95
N ILE A 519 -22.61 -14.41 -9.31
CA ILE A 519 -22.58 -15.23 -8.08
C ILE A 519 -22.67 -16.71 -8.51
N PRO A 520 -21.59 -17.52 -8.39
CA PRO A 520 -21.65 -18.96 -8.68
C PRO A 520 -22.34 -19.77 -7.58
N GLY A 521 -22.27 -19.31 -6.33
CA GLY A 521 -22.89 -19.99 -5.19
C GLY A 521 -22.98 -19.10 -3.95
N PRO A 522 -23.56 -19.58 -2.85
CA PRO A 522 -23.82 -18.77 -1.65
C PRO A 522 -22.56 -18.10 -1.10
N GLY A 523 -22.63 -16.80 -0.84
CA GLY A 523 -21.51 -16.05 -0.25
C GLY A 523 -20.25 -15.99 -1.13
N CYS A 524 -20.36 -16.25 -2.43
CA CYS A 524 -19.24 -16.26 -3.34
C CYS A 524 -19.53 -15.39 -4.57
N ASP A 525 -18.60 -14.50 -4.89
CA ASP A 525 -18.59 -13.72 -6.14
C ASP A 525 -17.48 -14.22 -7.05
N TYR A 526 -17.79 -14.38 -8.34
CA TYR A 526 -16.82 -14.63 -9.38
C TYR A 526 -16.58 -13.36 -10.21
N VAL A 527 -15.32 -13.06 -10.50
CA VAL A 527 -14.90 -11.94 -11.34
C VAL A 527 -13.80 -12.39 -12.31
N HIS A 528 -13.94 -12.01 -13.57
CA HIS A 528 -12.91 -12.17 -14.61
C HIS A 528 -12.50 -10.78 -15.09
N ILE A 529 -11.23 -10.44 -14.95
CA ILE A 529 -10.68 -9.12 -15.31
C ILE A 529 -9.58 -9.22 -16.36
N ARG A 530 -9.38 -8.13 -17.09
CA ARG A 530 -8.26 -7.89 -17.99
C ARG A 530 -7.59 -6.55 -17.68
N ILE A 531 -6.27 -6.54 -17.75
CA ILE A 531 -5.46 -5.33 -17.79
C ILE A 531 -4.78 -5.30 -19.16
N GLU A 532 -5.15 -4.34 -20.01
CA GLU A 532 -4.75 -4.36 -21.43
C GLU A 532 -3.35 -3.78 -21.67
N ASP A 533 -3.01 -2.69 -21.00
CA ASP A 533 -1.70 -2.02 -21.11
C ASP A 533 -0.57 -2.84 -20.47
N MET A 534 -0.94 -3.75 -19.57
CA MET A 534 -0.08 -4.78 -18.99
C MET A 534 -0.79 -6.13 -19.14
N PRO A 535 -0.64 -6.84 -20.29
CA PRO A 535 -1.47 -7.99 -20.67
C PRO A 535 -1.58 -9.06 -19.58
N ILE A 536 -2.65 -8.99 -18.80
CA ILE A 536 -2.97 -9.89 -17.68
C ILE A 536 -4.46 -10.21 -17.77
N GLU A 537 -4.81 -11.50 -17.77
CA GLU A 537 -6.17 -11.98 -17.51
C GLU A 537 -6.19 -12.79 -16.21
N ALA A 538 -7.09 -12.41 -15.30
CA ALA A 538 -7.21 -13.02 -13.98
C ALA A 538 -8.65 -13.40 -13.65
N HIS A 539 -8.80 -14.58 -13.04
CA HIS A 539 -10.06 -15.14 -12.57
C HIS A 539 -10.03 -15.20 -11.05
N ILE A 540 -11.05 -14.64 -10.42
CA ILE A 540 -11.09 -14.36 -8.99
C ILE A 540 -12.38 -14.92 -8.41
N LEU A 541 -12.27 -15.66 -7.31
CA LEU A 541 -13.38 -15.98 -6.42
C LEU A 541 -13.18 -15.20 -5.13
N LYS A 542 -14.17 -14.40 -4.73
CA LYS A 542 -14.25 -13.75 -3.42
C LYS A 542 -15.28 -14.50 -2.58
N ILE A 543 -14.88 -14.98 -1.41
CA ILE A 543 -15.68 -15.88 -0.57
C ILE A 543 -15.85 -15.28 0.83
N ASP A 544 -17.10 -15.17 1.29
CA ASP A 544 -17.44 -14.86 2.67
C ASP A 544 -17.39 -16.15 3.51
N LEU A 545 -16.35 -16.33 4.31
CA LEU A 545 -16.18 -17.51 5.17
C LEU A 545 -17.20 -17.56 6.32
N GLN A 546 -17.94 -16.47 6.56
CA GLN A 546 -19.03 -16.43 7.54
C GLN A 546 -20.38 -16.85 6.95
N ASN A 547 -20.47 -17.12 5.64
CA ASN A 547 -21.69 -17.63 5.05
C ASN A 547 -21.94 -19.09 5.50
N PRO A 548 -23.10 -19.41 6.11
CA PRO A 548 -23.35 -20.74 6.66
C PRO A 548 -23.59 -21.83 5.60
N HIS A 549 -23.77 -21.46 4.34
CA HIS A 549 -24.13 -22.36 3.25
C HIS A 549 -22.98 -22.65 2.29
N THR A 550 -21.78 -22.12 2.55
CA THR A 550 -20.57 -22.37 1.77
C THR A 550 -19.47 -22.86 2.68
N GLN A 551 -18.77 -23.91 2.23
CA GLN A 551 -17.63 -24.47 2.93
C GLN A 551 -16.48 -24.73 1.97
N ILE A 552 -15.27 -24.51 2.46
CA ILE A 552 -14.04 -24.95 1.82
C ILE A 552 -13.89 -26.44 2.07
N ARG A 553 -13.55 -27.20 1.03
CA ARG A 553 -13.17 -28.62 1.13
C ARG A 553 -11.84 -28.85 0.45
N THR A 554 -10.97 -29.61 1.11
CA THR A 554 -9.74 -30.11 0.51
C THR A 554 -10.01 -31.44 -0.19
N PHE A 555 -9.51 -31.59 -1.41
CA PHE A 555 -9.45 -32.90 -2.07
C PHE A 555 -8.00 -33.35 -2.23
N LEU A 556 -7.79 -34.66 -2.10
CA LEU A 556 -6.60 -35.36 -2.58
C LEU A 556 -7.01 -36.16 -3.81
N GLY A 557 -6.17 -36.12 -4.85
CA GLY A 557 -6.44 -36.75 -6.14
C GLY A 557 -6.77 -38.22 -5.94
N LYS A 558 -7.96 -38.64 -6.40
CA LYS A 558 -8.44 -40.03 -6.26
C LYS A 558 -8.39 -40.59 -4.82
N ASN A 559 -8.33 -39.74 -3.79
CA ASN A 559 -8.18 -40.10 -2.38
C ASN A 559 -6.96 -40.98 -2.06
N THR A 560 -5.85 -40.81 -2.79
CA THR A 560 -4.58 -41.52 -2.50
C THR A 560 -3.40 -40.59 -2.75
N ILE A 561 -2.31 -40.77 -2.00
CA ILE A 561 -1.12 -39.94 -2.12
C ILE A 561 -0.48 -40.03 -3.51
N GLU A 562 -0.70 -41.10 -4.27
CA GLU A 562 -0.22 -41.25 -5.66
C GLU A 562 -1.17 -40.66 -6.71
N GLY A 563 -2.34 -40.21 -6.28
CA GLY A 563 -3.44 -39.90 -7.16
C GLY A 563 -3.32 -38.50 -7.73
N LEU A 564 -3.49 -38.40 -9.05
CA LEU A 564 -3.71 -37.14 -9.74
C LEU A 564 -5.12 -37.09 -10.30
N GLU A 565 -5.76 -35.94 -10.17
CA GLU A 565 -7.14 -35.70 -10.61
C GLU A 565 -7.29 -34.26 -11.09
N ARG A 566 -8.13 -34.04 -12.11
CA ARG A 566 -8.48 -32.68 -12.56
C ARG A 566 -9.34 -32.00 -11.50
N VAL A 567 -9.23 -30.68 -11.34
CA VAL A 567 -10.07 -29.92 -10.39
C VAL A 567 -11.55 -30.09 -10.75
N SER A 568 -11.89 -30.10 -12.05
CA SER A 568 -13.25 -30.35 -12.54
C SER A 568 -13.78 -31.72 -12.12
N ALA A 569 -12.96 -32.76 -12.24
CA ALA A 569 -13.33 -34.12 -11.81
C ALA A 569 -13.47 -34.21 -10.29
N ALA A 570 -12.65 -33.47 -9.52
CA ALA A 570 -12.80 -33.39 -8.08
C ALA A 570 -14.10 -32.66 -7.68
N CYS A 571 -14.48 -31.57 -8.36
CA CYS A 571 -15.79 -30.94 -8.21
C CYS A 571 -16.93 -31.95 -8.43
N ASP A 572 -16.89 -32.72 -9.52
CA ASP A 572 -17.90 -33.74 -9.81
C ASP A 572 -17.96 -34.81 -8.71
N ARG A 573 -16.80 -35.27 -8.23
CA ARG A 573 -16.70 -36.30 -7.19
C ARG A 573 -17.19 -35.83 -5.82
N TYR A 574 -17.02 -34.55 -5.51
CA TYR A 574 -17.52 -33.94 -4.26
C TYR A 574 -18.96 -33.46 -4.38
N SER A 575 -19.58 -33.58 -5.56
CA SER A 575 -20.98 -33.25 -5.77
C SER A 575 -21.86 -34.49 -5.59
N SER A 576 -23.06 -34.28 -5.07
CA SER A 576 -24.05 -35.31 -4.76
C SER A 576 -25.46 -34.73 -4.90
N GLU A 577 -26.50 -35.52 -4.65
CA GLU A 577 -27.87 -35.02 -4.68
C GLU A 577 -28.13 -33.92 -3.63
N THR A 578 -27.35 -33.85 -2.54
CA THR A 578 -27.59 -32.95 -1.40
C THR A 578 -26.48 -31.92 -1.16
N ALA A 579 -25.43 -31.91 -1.97
CA ALA A 579 -24.30 -30.99 -1.85
C ALA A 579 -23.65 -30.81 -3.21
N ASP A 580 -23.24 -29.59 -3.54
CA ASP A 580 -22.67 -29.25 -4.84
C ASP A 580 -21.32 -28.53 -4.67
N ALA A 581 -20.27 -29.07 -5.26
CA ALA A 581 -18.92 -28.48 -5.28
C ALA A 581 -18.78 -27.59 -6.52
N TYR A 582 -19.53 -26.49 -6.52
CA TYR A 582 -19.75 -25.63 -7.67
C TYR A 582 -18.49 -24.90 -8.16
N ALA A 583 -17.41 -24.81 -7.38
CA ALA A 583 -16.16 -24.19 -7.82
C ALA A 583 -14.94 -24.83 -7.16
N GLY A 584 -13.76 -24.61 -7.74
CA GLY A 584 -12.50 -25.08 -7.17
C GLY A 584 -11.26 -24.51 -7.84
N ILE A 585 -10.12 -24.68 -7.19
CA ILE A 585 -8.81 -24.24 -7.66
C ILE A 585 -7.75 -25.30 -7.32
N ASN A 586 -6.72 -25.41 -8.16
CA ASN A 586 -5.58 -26.28 -7.88
C ASN A 586 -4.79 -25.80 -6.65
N GLY A 587 -3.99 -26.68 -6.05
CA GLY A 587 -3.14 -26.32 -4.90
C GLY A 587 -1.67 -26.66 -5.08
N ASP A 588 -1.24 -27.73 -4.41
CA ASP A 588 0.15 -27.99 -4.06
C ASP A 588 1.02 -28.45 -5.25
N PHE A 589 2.33 -28.30 -5.05
CA PHE A 589 3.33 -28.99 -5.86
C PHE A 589 3.29 -30.48 -5.56
N PHE A 590 3.78 -31.28 -6.49
CA PHE A 590 3.79 -32.73 -6.32
C PHE A 590 5.05 -33.39 -6.84
N ASN A 591 5.30 -34.58 -6.32
CA ASN A 591 6.42 -35.42 -6.70
C ASN A 591 6.31 -35.82 -8.17
N ILE A 592 7.35 -35.52 -8.94
CA ILE A 592 7.45 -35.86 -10.36
C ILE A 592 8.69 -36.72 -10.61
N LYS A 593 8.63 -37.53 -11.67
CA LYS A 593 9.68 -38.49 -12.01
C LYS A 593 11.04 -37.82 -12.23
N ALA A 594 11.06 -36.59 -12.73
CA ALA A 594 12.29 -35.84 -12.97
C ALA A 594 13.08 -35.52 -11.69
N HIS A 595 12.44 -35.52 -10.52
CA HIS A 595 13.07 -35.22 -9.23
C HIS A 595 13.49 -36.48 -8.45
N ASN A 596 13.21 -37.68 -8.97
CA ASN A 596 13.45 -38.96 -8.27
C ASN A 596 12.81 -39.04 -6.87
N GLU A 597 11.65 -38.41 -6.69
CA GLU A 597 10.90 -38.44 -5.43
C GLU A 597 9.69 -39.35 -5.58
N LEU A 598 9.61 -40.41 -4.77
CA LEU A 598 8.46 -41.30 -4.70
C LEU A 598 7.59 -40.99 -3.46
N PRO A 599 6.29 -41.28 -3.53
CA PRO A 599 5.62 -41.80 -4.72
C PRO A 599 5.23 -40.66 -5.68
N ILE A 600 5.22 -40.96 -6.97
CA ILE A 600 4.86 -39.97 -8.00
C ILE A 600 3.42 -39.52 -7.79
N GLY A 601 3.20 -38.21 -7.84
CA GLY A 601 1.89 -37.60 -7.61
C GLY A 601 1.63 -37.16 -6.16
N ALA A 602 2.50 -37.53 -5.21
CA ALA A 602 2.36 -37.08 -3.82
C ALA A 602 2.47 -35.57 -3.67
N PRO A 603 1.59 -34.93 -2.87
CA PRO A 603 1.77 -33.54 -2.50
C PRO A 603 3.11 -33.34 -1.78
N ARG A 604 3.83 -32.28 -2.14
CA ARG A 604 5.10 -31.91 -1.51
C ARG A 604 4.90 -31.21 -0.16
N GLY A 605 3.80 -30.49 -0.01
CA GLY A 605 3.33 -29.83 1.21
C GLY A 605 2.15 -30.55 1.86
N GLY A 606 1.45 -29.86 2.76
CA GLY A 606 0.43 -30.44 3.62
C GLY A 606 -0.91 -30.67 2.91
N CYS A 607 -1.61 -31.73 3.29
CA CYS A 607 -2.96 -32.03 2.83
C CYS A 607 -3.77 -32.58 4.00
N ILE A 608 -4.78 -31.82 4.43
CA ILE A 608 -5.68 -32.19 5.53
C ILE A 608 -7.10 -31.94 5.07
N ALA A 609 -7.96 -32.95 5.23
CA ALA A 609 -9.40 -32.83 5.00
C ALA A 609 -10.15 -33.33 6.23
N ASP A 610 -11.15 -32.57 6.69
CA ASP A 610 -11.95 -32.89 7.88
C ASP A 610 -11.10 -33.25 9.12
N GLY A 611 -9.96 -32.57 9.29
CA GLY A 611 -9.00 -32.77 10.39
C GLY A 611 -8.13 -34.03 10.29
N VAL A 612 -8.24 -34.80 9.20
CA VAL A 612 -7.42 -35.99 8.95
C VAL A 612 -6.18 -35.61 8.14
N VAL A 613 -4.99 -35.86 8.69
CA VAL A 613 -3.73 -35.62 7.97
C VAL A 613 -3.54 -36.68 6.91
N GLN A 614 -3.57 -36.27 5.64
CA GLN A 614 -3.33 -37.12 4.48
C GLN A 614 -1.87 -36.99 4.02
N ARG A 615 -1.30 -35.81 4.20
CA ARG A 615 0.11 -35.48 4.01
C ARG A 615 0.48 -34.39 5.02
N GLU A 616 1.59 -34.51 5.74
CA GLU A 616 1.98 -33.48 6.71
C GLU A 616 2.55 -32.22 6.05
N PRO A 617 2.44 -31.05 6.70
CA PRO A 617 3.22 -29.89 6.29
C PRO A 617 4.72 -30.17 6.50
N ARG A 618 5.49 -30.03 5.42
CA ARG A 618 6.89 -30.46 5.33
C ARG A 618 7.79 -29.84 6.39
N ASN A 619 7.92 -28.51 6.39
CA ASN A 619 8.73 -27.75 7.34
C ASN A 619 8.38 -26.25 7.27
N MET A 620 9.05 -25.45 8.11
CA MET A 620 8.82 -24.01 8.21
C MET A 620 9.29 -23.19 7.00
N ASP A 621 9.94 -23.81 6.01
CA ASP A 621 10.34 -23.12 4.77
C ASP A 621 9.17 -23.03 3.78
N TRP A 622 8.16 -23.89 3.95
CA TRP A 622 6.97 -23.96 3.10
C TRP A 622 5.80 -23.24 3.77
N ALA A 623 4.89 -22.72 2.95
CA ALA A 623 3.68 -22.06 3.43
C ALA A 623 2.43 -22.86 3.11
N PHE A 624 1.41 -22.69 3.93
CA PHE A 624 0.18 -23.47 3.90
C PHE A 624 -1.00 -22.54 4.05
N ALA A 625 -2.08 -22.86 3.35
CA ALA A 625 -3.37 -22.23 3.58
C ALA A 625 -4.25 -23.21 4.35
N THR A 626 -4.90 -22.73 5.42
CA THR A 626 -5.72 -23.57 6.30
C THR A 626 -7.04 -22.91 6.63
N ILE A 627 -8.06 -23.73 6.92
CA ILE A 627 -9.34 -23.32 7.50
C ILE A 627 -9.57 -24.14 8.77
N ASP A 628 -9.88 -23.48 9.88
CA ASP A 628 -10.22 -24.14 11.14
C ASP A 628 -11.72 -24.48 11.25
N TYR A 629 -12.11 -25.12 12.36
CA TYR A 629 -13.51 -25.48 12.64
C TYR A 629 -14.45 -24.28 12.88
N THR A 630 -13.91 -23.07 12.99
CA THR A 630 -14.66 -21.81 13.13
C THR A 630 -14.70 -21.01 11.81
N ASN A 631 -14.27 -21.61 10.71
CA ASN A 631 -14.09 -20.99 9.39
C ASN A 631 -13.06 -19.84 9.40
N LYS A 632 -12.13 -19.82 10.35
CA LYS A 632 -11.05 -18.84 10.35
C LYS A 632 -9.91 -19.32 9.44
N PRO A 633 -9.47 -18.51 8.47
CA PRO A 633 -8.32 -18.84 7.65
C PRO A 633 -7.01 -18.52 8.38
N THR A 634 -6.02 -19.42 8.27
CA THR A 634 -4.63 -19.14 8.67
C THR A 634 -3.70 -19.48 7.51
N LEU A 635 -3.04 -18.44 6.99
CA LEU A 635 -2.05 -18.51 5.92
C LEU A 635 -0.69 -18.19 6.52
N ASP A 636 0.17 -19.22 6.61
CA ASP A 636 1.46 -19.11 7.28
C ASP A 636 2.41 -20.26 6.90
N ASN A 637 3.67 -20.10 7.27
CA ASN A 637 4.60 -21.22 7.37
C ASN A 637 4.17 -22.14 8.53
N MET A 638 4.38 -23.45 8.38
CA MET A 638 4.01 -24.40 9.43
C MET A 638 4.97 -25.57 9.52
N SER A 639 5.22 -26.05 10.74
CA SER A 639 5.97 -27.29 11.00
C SER A 639 5.07 -28.39 11.51
N PHE A 640 5.51 -29.64 11.35
CA PHE A 640 4.82 -30.84 11.83
C PHE A 640 5.68 -31.64 12.82
N GLU A 641 5.03 -32.17 13.85
CA GLU A 641 5.59 -33.22 14.70
C GLU A 641 4.48 -34.18 15.15
N GLY A 642 4.62 -35.45 14.77
CA GLY A 642 3.81 -36.54 15.28
C GLY A 642 4.41 -37.17 16.54
N SER A 643 3.57 -37.62 17.45
CA SER A 643 3.98 -38.40 18.62
C SER A 643 3.02 -39.54 18.92
N VAL A 644 3.58 -40.66 19.36
CA VAL A 644 2.86 -41.81 19.90
C VAL A 644 3.27 -42.00 21.35
N THR A 645 2.28 -42.11 22.25
CA THR A 645 2.51 -42.38 23.68
C THR A 645 1.77 -43.64 24.09
N SER A 646 2.49 -44.59 24.68
CA SER A 646 1.88 -45.74 25.34
C SER A 646 1.23 -45.34 26.67
N MET A 647 0.01 -45.81 26.92
CA MET A 647 -0.68 -45.61 28.20
C MET A 647 -0.29 -46.63 29.28
N LYS A 648 0.71 -47.50 29.01
CA LYS A 648 1.22 -48.53 29.93
C LYS A 648 2.67 -48.20 30.35
N ALA A 649 2.92 -48.05 31.65
CA ALA A 649 4.27 -47.86 32.20
C ALA A 649 5.14 -49.13 32.03
N PRO A 650 6.47 -49.02 31.85
CA PRO A 650 7.28 -47.80 31.75
C PRO A 650 7.46 -47.30 30.30
N ILE A 651 6.60 -47.74 29.37
CA ILE A 651 6.81 -47.53 27.93
C ILE A 651 6.67 -46.04 27.60
N SER A 652 7.73 -45.48 27.01
CA SER A 652 7.94 -44.06 26.69
C SER A 652 7.09 -43.58 25.50
N SER A 653 7.24 -42.31 25.14
CA SER A 653 6.75 -41.75 23.87
C SER A 653 7.78 -41.93 22.75
N TYR A 654 7.31 -41.91 21.50
CA TYR A 654 8.16 -41.85 20.31
C TYR A 654 7.64 -40.79 19.33
N ARG A 655 8.52 -40.21 18.51
CA ARG A 655 8.16 -39.15 17.54
C ARG A 655 8.22 -39.67 16.11
N PHE A 656 7.40 -39.10 15.24
CA PHE A 656 7.41 -39.35 13.80
C PHE A 656 7.17 -38.04 13.06
N TYR A 657 7.70 -37.94 11.85
CA TYR A 657 7.63 -36.73 11.04
C TYR A 657 6.99 -36.94 9.68
N ASP A 658 6.79 -38.20 9.27
CA ASP A 658 6.21 -38.54 7.98
C ASP A 658 4.82 -39.16 8.12
N VAL A 659 3.90 -38.71 7.27
CA VAL A 659 2.56 -39.26 7.08
C VAL A 659 2.40 -39.71 5.62
N ASN A 660 2.07 -40.99 5.44
CA ASN A 660 1.77 -41.66 4.16
C ASN A 660 2.89 -41.68 3.10
N LEU A 661 4.08 -41.16 3.40
CA LEU A 661 5.25 -41.26 2.52
C LEU A 661 6.15 -42.44 2.89
N PRO A 662 6.89 -42.99 1.91
CA PRO A 662 8.01 -43.87 2.22
C PRO A 662 9.13 -43.05 2.88
N ARG A 663 9.93 -43.69 3.75
CA ARG A 663 11.07 -43.03 4.40
C ARG A 663 12.06 -42.52 3.36
N THR A 664 12.43 -41.25 3.46
CA THR A 664 13.52 -40.63 2.68
C THR A 664 14.86 -40.83 3.38
N ASP A 665 16.00 -40.73 2.67
CA ASP A 665 17.41 -41.06 3.01
C ASP A 665 18.01 -40.69 4.41
N CYS A 666 17.22 -40.28 5.41
CA CYS A 666 17.70 -39.85 6.71
C CYS A 666 17.60 -40.96 7.78
N TYR A 667 18.73 -41.25 8.43
CA TYR A 667 18.78 -41.98 9.70
C TYR A 667 18.07 -41.22 10.87
N SER A 668 17.42 -40.08 10.61
CA SER A 668 16.78 -39.22 11.61
C SER A 668 15.27 -39.44 11.78
N CYS A 669 14.60 -40.12 10.85
CA CYS A 669 13.16 -40.45 10.94
C CYS A 669 12.95 -41.96 10.75
N ASP A 670 13.02 -42.73 11.84
CA ASP A 670 12.87 -44.18 11.80
C ASP A 670 11.43 -44.68 12.04
N LEU A 671 10.45 -43.77 12.14
CA LEU A 671 9.03 -44.07 12.32
C LEU A 671 8.15 -43.26 11.35
N THR A 672 7.22 -43.94 10.67
CA THR A 672 6.25 -43.32 9.76
C THR A 672 4.83 -43.69 10.16
N PHE A 673 3.90 -42.74 10.02
CA PHE A 673 2.46 -42.98 10.19
C PHE A 673 1.78 -43.22 8.84
N TYR A 674 0.93 -44.24 8.75
CA TYR A 674 0.12 -44.55 7.58
C TYR A 674 -1.37 -44.58 7.93
N ASN A 675 -2.20 -44.06 7.05
CA ASN A 675 -3.65 -44.25 7.05
C ASN A 675 -4.13 -44.62 5.63
N GLU A 676 -5.45 -44.68 5.43
CA GLU A 676 -6.06 -45.12 4.17
C GLU A 676 -5.55 -44.36 2.93
N PHE A 677 -5.15 -43.10 3.07
CA PHE A 677 -4.66 -42.26 1.98
C PHE A 677 -3.27 -42.66 1.47
N ALA A 678 -2.57 -43.58 2.14
CA ALA A 678 -1.34 -44.19 1.63
C ALA A 678 -1.56 -45.07 0.38
N GLY A 679 -2.82 -45.33 0.00
CA GLY A 679 -3.20 -46.28 -1.05
C GLY A 679 -3.75 -47.60 -0.52
N GLY A 680 -4.10 -47.66 0.78
CA GLY A 680 -4.61 -48.86 1.44
C GLY A 680 -3.53 -49.84 1.91
N TYR A 681 -2.26 -49.47 1.87
CA TYR A 681 -1.14 -50.27 2.38
C TYR A 681 -0.05 -49.40 3.03
N THR A 682 0.72 -49.98 3.95
CA THR A 682 1.99 -49.37 4.41
C THR A 682 3.04 -49.41 3.31
N ARG A 683 4.00 -48.49 3.25
CA ARG A 683 4.96 -48.43 2.13
C ARG A 683 6.27 -49.17 2.39
N MET A 684 6.87 -49.61 1.28
CA MET A 684 8.28 -49.98 1.24
C MET A 684 9.16 -48.72 1.28
N ASP A 685 10.46 -48.86 1.52
CA ASP A 685 11.38 -47.71 1.58
C ASP A 685 11.91 -47.37 0.18
N GLU A 686 11.03 -46.80 -0.64
CA GLU A 686 11.24 -46.61 -2.08
C GLU A 686 12.17 -45.43 -2.40
N ASN A 687 12.37 -44.52 -1.45
CA ASN A 687 13.17 -43.31 -1.59
C ASN A 687 14.60 -43.42 -1.04
N ALA A 688 14.98 -44.57 -0.47
CA ALA A 688 16.25 -44.71 0.23
C ALA A 688 16.82 -46.13 0.16
N ASP A 689 18.14 -46.25 0.00
CA ASP A 689 18.84 -47.54 0.13
C ASP A 689 19.11 -47.83 1.60
N ILE A 690 18.04 -48.19 2.32
CA ILE A 690 18.10 -48.47 3.75
C ILE A 690 18.53 -49.93 3.94
N GLY A 691 19.61 -50.14 4.72
CA GLY A 691 20.25 -51.45 4.96
C GLY A 691 19.30 -52.57 5.43
N ASP A 692 19.15 -52.78 6.75
CA ASP A 692 18.19 -53.76 7.25
C ASP A 692 16.75 -53.27 6.97
N LYS A 693 16.07 -53.94 6.04
CA LYS A 693 14.74 -53.58 5.53
C LYS A 693 13.60 -54.02 6.46
N LEU A 694 13.90 -54.76 7.52
CA LEU A 694 12.88 -55.39 8.35
C LEU A 694 12.32 -54.41 9.40
N LYS A 695 11.02 -54.18 9.28
CA LYS A 695 10.23 -53.21 10.05
C LYS A 695 9.39 -53.93 11.10
N THR A 696 8.96 -53.20 12.11
CA THR A 696 7.76 -53.58 12.89
C THR A 696 6.65 -52.59 12.54
N GLU A 697 5.48 -53.13 12.23
CA GLU A 697 4.28 -52.36 11.91
C GLU A 697 3.20 -52.63 12.95
N VAL A 698 2.73 -51.57 13.59
CA VAL A 698 1.69 -51.62 14.62
C VAL A 698 0.45 -50.95 14.05
N PHE A 699 -0.61 -51.72 13.93
CA PHE A 699 -1.88 -51.27 13.40
C PHE A 699 -2.87 -51.00 14.53
N PHE A 700 -3.68 -49.96 14.37
CA PHE A 700 -4.59 -49.48 15.40
C PHE A 700 -5.77 -48.73 14.78
N LYS A 701 -6.82 -48.58 15.59
CA LYS A 701 -8.01 -47.77 15.26
C LYS A 701 -8.24 -46.74 16.36
N PRO A 702 -8.83 -45.57 16.06
CA PRO A 702 -9.34 -44.67 17.09
C PRO A 702 -10.25 -45.43 18.07
N ALA A 703 -10.10 -45.18 19.36
CA ALA A 703 -10.99 -45.73 20.38
C ALA A 703 -12.41 -45.19 20.19
N GLU A 704 -13.40 -45.89 20.73
CA GLU A 704 -14.80 -45.46 20.64
C GLU A 704 -14.99 -44.00 21.10
N GLY A 705 -15.69 -43.21 20.28
CA GLY A 705 -15.93 -41.78 20.51
C GLY A 705 -14.80 -40.83 20.06
N TYR A 706 -13.65 -41.34 19.63
CA TYR A 706 -12.55 -40.53 19.10
C TYR A 706 -12.60 -40.42 17.57
N LYS A 707 -12.32 -39.21 17.06
CA LYS A 707 -12.09 -38.93 15.64
C LYS A 707 -10.71 -38.32 15.48
N TRP A 708 -10.12 -38.50 14.29
CA TRP A 708 -8.86 -37.86 13.92
C TRP A 708 -8.99 -36.33 13.97
N LYS A 709 -7.97 -35.70 14.51
CA LYS A 709 -7.80 -34.23 14.58
C LYS A 709 -6.34 -33.90 14.82
N VAL A 710 -5.92 -32.70 14.44
CA VAL A 710 -4.60 -32.17 14.76
C VAL A 710 -4.59 -31.44 16.10
N ASN A 711 -3.38 -31.20 16.62
CA ASN A 711 -3.09 -30.43 17.83
C ASN A 711 -3.72 -30.93 19.14
N ALA A 712 -4.35 -32.11 19.12
CA ALA A 712 -4.89 -32.78 20.29
C ALA A 712 -4.63 -34.30 20.24
N PRO A 713 -4.44 -34.97 21.38
CA PRO A 713 -4.24 -36.42 21.41
C PRO A 713 -5.52 -37.17 21.01
N VAL A 714 -5.34 -38.23 20.22
CA VAL A 714 -6.37 -39.18 19.80
C VAL A 714 -6.06 -40.53 20.43
N ALA A 715 -6.95 -41.00 21.30
CA ALA A 715 -6.82 -42.32 21.90
C ALA A 715 -7.12 -43.39 20.86
N CYS A 716 -6.25 -44.39 20.76
CA CYS A 716 -6.31 -45.48 19.80
C CYS A 716 -6.14 -46.83 20.51
N ILE A 717 -6.61 -47.92 19.90
CA ILE A 717 -6.45 -49.29 20.37
C ILE A 717 -5.70 -50.09 19.31
N ILE A 718 -4.63 -50.77 19.71
CA ILE A 718 -3.84 -51.64 18.83
C ILE A 718 -4.67 -52.86 18.43
N THR A 719 -4.84 -53.07 17.12
CA THR A 719 -5.59 -54.19 16.53
C THR A 719 -4.70 -55.36 16.18
N ARG A 720 -3.51 -55.10 15.62
CA ARG A 720 -2.54 -56.13 15.22
C ARG A 720 -1.12 -55.57 15.11
N ILE A 721 -0.14 -56.46 15.13
CA ILE A 721 1.29 -56.13 15.02
C ILE A 721 1.93 -57.13 14.05
N ILE A 722 2.67 -56.62 13.08
CA ILE A 722 3.49 -57.43 12.16
C ILE A 722 4.95 -57.09 12.42
N LYS A 723 5.76 -58.11 12.73
CA LYS A 723 7.19 -57.95 12.98
C LYS A 723 7.98 -58.45 11.78
N ASP A 724 9.17 -57.89 11.62
CA ASP A 724 10.18 -58.30 10.64
C ASP A 724 9.61 -58.37 9.21
N THR A 725 8.95 -57.30 8.78
CA THR A 725 8.32 -57.14 7.46
C THR A 725 9.01 -56.07 6.63
N GLU A 726 9.03 -56.19 5.30
CA GLU A 726 9.58 -55.14 4.40
C GLU A 726 8.60 -53.95 4.20
N GLY A 727 7.37 -54.05 4.73
CA GLY A 727 6.26 -53.13 4.48
C GLY A 727 5.27 -53.70 3.45
N HIS A 728 4.48 -52.84 2.81
CA HIS A 728 3.44 -53.25 1.85
C HIS A 728 2.32 -54.12 2.44
N ASN A 729 2.02 -53.91 3.72
CA ASN A 729 0.92 -54.60 4.39
C ASN A 729 -0.37 -53.81 4.22
N ALA A 730 -1.45 -54.48 3.82
CA ALA A 730 -2.76 -53.87 3.65
C ALA A 730 -3.26 -53.22 4.96
N LEU A 731 -3.98 -52.11 4.86
CA LEU A 731 -4.72 -51.47 5.95
C LEU A 731 -6.18 -51.93 5.91
N GLU A 732 -6.74 -52.34 7.04
CA GLU A 732 -8.17 -52.60 7.12
C GLU A 732 -8.97 -51.28 7.16
N ALA A 733 -10.27 -51.35 6.89
CA ALA A 733 -11.15 -50.19 6.98
C ALA A 733 -11.08 -49.53 8.37
N GLY A 734 -10.84 -48.22 8.38
CA GLY A 734 -10.67 -47.39 9.58
C GLY A 734 -9.36 -47.62 10.34
N GLU A 735 -8.46 -48.46 9.84
CA GLU A 735 -7.16 -48.73 10.44
C GLU A 735 -6.11 -47.70 10.05
N SER A 736 -5.16 -47.48 10.94
CA SER A 736 -3.93 -46.73 10.71
C SER A 736 -2.76 -47.56 11.22
N ALA A 737 -1.55 -47.27 10.75
CA ALA A 737 -0.35 -48.01 11.11
C ALA A 737 0.81 -47.09 11.47
N LEU A 738 1.65 -47.57 12.37
CA LEU A 738 2.97 -47.02 12.67
C LEU A 738 4.00 -48.03 12.18
N SER A 739 4.87 -47.63 11.27
CA SER A 739 5.90 -48.50 10.66
C SER A 739 7.29 -48.00 11.03
N GLY A 740 8.02 -48.80 11.80
CA GLY A 740 9.30 -48.41 12.38
C GLY A 740 10.46 -49.35 12.07
N ILE A 741 11.64 -48.77 11.86
CA ILE A 741 12.95 -49.45 11.80
C ILE A 741 13.81 -49.03 13.00
N ALA A 742 15.01 -49.60 13.16
CA ALA A 742 15.99 -49.18 14.17
C ALA A 742 15.42 -48.99 15.61
N GLN A 743 15.49 -47.77 16.16
CA GLN A 743 15.03 -47.49 17.52
C GLN A 743 13.50 -47.48 17.62
N ALA A 744 12.82 -47.00 16.58
CA ALA A 744 11.37 -47.09 16.46
C ALA A 744 10.89 -48.54 16.40
N LYS A 745 11.58 -49.42 15.69
CA LYS A 745 11.30 -50.87 15.71
C LYS A 745 11.37 -51.40 17.14
N THR A 746 12.45 -51.09 17.85
CA THR A 746 12.65 -51.50 19.25
C THR A 746 11.56 -50.95 20.18
N PHE A 747 11.04 -49.76 19.89
CA PHE A 747 9.90 -49.17 20.58
C PHE A 747 8.58 -49.92 20.27
N LEU A 748 8.27 -50.13 18.99
CA LEU A 748 7.06 -50.81 18.53
C LEU A 748 7.01 -52.27 18.96
N ASP A 749 8.17 -52.95 19.03
CA ASP A 749 8.29 -54.36 19.43
C ASP A 749 7.83 -54.64 20.87
N LYS A 750 7.79 -53.59 21.71
CA LYS A 750 7.34 -53.65 23.11
C LYS A 750 5.83 -53.45 23.28
N LEU A 751 5.13 -53.06 22.22
CA LEU A 751 3.68 -52.85 22.25
C LEU A 751 2.93 -54.19 22.15
N THR A 752 1.71 -54.23 22.69
CA THR A 752 0.87 -55.44 22.69
C THR A 752 -0.51 -55.17 22.11
N ILE A 753 -1.10 -56.15 21.42
CA ILE A 753 -2.48 -56.07 20.90
C ILE A 753 -3.45 -55.72 22.04
N GLY A 754 -4.43 -54.85 21.77
CA GLY A 754 -5.40 -54.34 22.74
C GLY A 754 -4.91 -53.18 23.62
N GLN A 755 -3.62 -52.84 23.56
CA GLN A 755 -3.06 -51.70 24.30
C GLN A 755 -3.59 -50.37 23.76
N LYS A 756 -3.77 -49.41 24.67
CA LYS A 756 -4.15 -48.03 24.31
C LYS A 756 -2.92 -47.19 24.00
N LEU A 757 -2.99 -46.46 22.90
CA LEU A 757 -2.01 -45.46 22.46
C LEU A 757 -2.67 -44.09 22.40
N ASN A 758 -1.92 -43.03 22.66
CA ASN A 758 -2.28 -41.68 22.27
C ASN A 758 -1.43 -41.26 21.09
N ILE A 759 -2.09 -40.91 19.97
CA ILE A 759 -1.45 -40.31 18.81
C ILE A 759 -1.73 -38.81 18.83
N LYS A 760 -0.70 -37.98 18.78
CA LYS A 760 -0.86 -36.52 18.67
C LYS A 760 -0.03 -36.02 17.50
N MET A 761 -0.71 -35.44 16.52
CA MET A 761 -0.11 -34.76 15.38
C MET A 761 -0.16 -33.26 15.64
N THR A 762 1.01 -32.66 15.85
CA THR A 762 1.16 -31.26 16.22
C THR A 762 1.58 -30.45 15.00
N ILE A 763 0.86 -29.36 14.73
CA ILE A 763 1.19 -28.39 13.68
C ILE A 763 1.30 -27.02 14.33
N LYS A 764 2.40 -26.31 14.05
CA LYS A 764 2.69 -25.00 14.65
C LYS A 764 3.09 -23.97 13.61
N THR A 765 2.70 -22.71 13.84
CA THR A 765 3.20 -21.53 13.12
C THR A 765 4.56 -21.08 13.68
N PRO A 766 5.28 -20.14 13.04
CA PRO A 766 6.53 -19.57 13.59
C PRO A 766 6.33 -18.92 14.96
N GLN A 767 5.12 -18.43 15.27
CA GLN A 767 4.75 -17.84 16.56
C GLN A 767 4.32 -18.88 17.59
N ASN A 768 4.53 -20.18 17.35
CA ASN A 768 4.12 -21.31 18.19
C ASN A 768 2.59 -21.44 18.38
N GLU A 769 1.78 -20.83 17.52
CA GLU A 769 0.33 -21.02 17.53
C GLU A 769 -0.03 -22.43 17.04
N THR A 770 -1.10 -23.02 17.57
CA THR A 770 -1.54 -24.39 17.25
C THR A 770 -2.98 -24.38 16.72
N PRO A 771 -3.20 -23.98 15.46
CA PRO A 771 -4.55 -23.88 14.91
C PRO A 771 -5.26 -25.25 14.85
N PHE A 772 -6.56 -25.28 15.14
CA PHE A 772 -7.40 -26.49 15.01
C PHE A 772 -7.83 -26.67 13.56
N ILE A 773 -6.89 -27.11 12.73
CA ILE A 773 -7.06 -27.20 11.28
C ILE A 773 -8.10 -28.25 10.91
N LYS A 774 -9.09 -27.84 10.12
CA LYS A 774 -10.06 -28.73 9.45
C LYS A 774 -9.63 -29.03 8.02
N GLU A 775 -9.27 -27.99 7.28
CA GLU A 775 -8.84 -28.06 5.88
C GLU A 775 -7.43 -27.47 5.75
N MET A 776 -6.55 -28.11 4.99
CA MET A 776 -5.20 -27.60 4.68
C MET A 776 -4.78 -27.99 3.29
N ILE A 777 -4.10 -27.05 2.64
CA ILE A 777 -3.35 -27.31 1.42
C ILE A 777 -1.97 -26.67 1.47
N GLY A 778 -0.98 -27.36 0.91
CA GLY A 778 0.36 -26.85 0.67
C GLY A 778 0.37 -25.81 -0.44
N GLY A 779 1.15 -24.75 -0.22
CA GLY A 779 1.61 -23.84 -1.26
C GLY A 779 3.14 -23.87 -1.33
N ASN A 780 3.73 -23.08 -2.23
CA ASN A 780 5.18 -22.88 -2.24
C ASN A 780 5.60 -21.94 -1.11
N SER A 781 5.13 -20.70 -1.18
CA SER A 781 5.68 -19.61 -0.37
C SER A 781 4.58 -18.74 0.22
N LEU A 782 4.83 -18.23 1.43
CA LEU A 782 4.06 -17.16 2.04
C LEU A 782 4.52 -15.88 1.34
N LEU A 783 3.69 -15.33 0.47
CA LEU A 783 4.07 -14.20 -0.40
C LEU A 783 3.80 -12.85 0.25
N MET A 784 2.75 -12.77 1.07
CA MET A 784 2.40 -11.56 1.80
C MET A 784 1.91 -11.94 3.19
N LYS A 785 2.35 -11.20 4.21
CA LYS A 785 1.88 -11.32 5.60
C LYS A 785 1.54 -9.94 6.13
N ASN A 786 0.36 -9.78 6.70
CA ASN A 786 -0.11 -8.51 7.28
C ASN A 786 0.01 -7.31 6.31
N GLY A 787 -0.22 -7.53 5.01
CA GLY A 787 -0.12 -6.53 3.95
C GLY A 787 1.30 -6.29 3.41
N ILE A 788 2.32 -6.89 4.03
CA ILE A 788 3.73 -6.70 3.70
C ILE A 788 4.23 -7.89 2.87
N LEU A 789 4.88 -7.61 1.73
CA LEU A 789 5.51 -8.62 0.90
C LEU A 789 6.65 -9.30 1.66
N THR A 790 6.76 -10.62 1.51
CA THR A 790 7.91 -11.36 2.02
C THR A 790 9.03 -11.40 0.98
N ASP A 791 10.25 -11.67 1.43
CA ASP A 791 11.42 -11.85 0.57
C ASP A 791 11.27 -13.00 -0.44
N CYS A 792 10.38 -13.97 -0.19
CA CYS A 792 10.13 -15.08 -1.10
C CYS A 792 9.71 -14.62 -2.51
N ASN A 793 9.16 -13.41 -2.65
CA ASN A 793 8.80 -12.86 -3.96
C ASN A 793 10.02 -12.58 -4.85
N PHE A 794 11.18 -12.30 -4.27
CA PHE A 794 12.36 -11.81 -5.00
C PHE A 794 13.50 -12.83 -5.02
N ASN A 795 13.57 -13.68 -3.99
CA ASN A 795 14.73 -14.53 -3.71
C ASN A 795 14.64 -15.92 -4.35
N ASP A 796 13.46 -16.31 -4.83
CA ASP A 796 13.21 -17.59 -5.49
C ASP A 796 13.07 -17.40 -7.01
N SER A 797 13.87 -18.15 -7.78
CA SER A 797 13.81 -18.15 -9.25
C SER A 797 12.45 -18.57 -9.82
N TYR A 798 11.63 -19.32 -9.09
CA TYR A 798 10.26 -19.67 -9.47
C TYR A 798 9.30 -18.50 -9.26
N ASN A 799 9.47 -17.69 -8.21
CA ASN A 799 8.57 -16.59 -7.87
C ASN A 799 8.87 -15.32 -8.67
N ASN A 800 10.17 -15.09 -8.96
CA ASN A 800 10.65 -13.90 -9.67
C ASN A 800 10.73 -14.11 -11.20
N VAL A 801 9.72 -14.74 -11.80
CA VAL A 801 9.55 -14.88 -13.26
C VAL A 801 8.10 -14.68 -13.67
N LEU A 802 7.87 -14.27 -14.92
CA LEU A 802 6.52 -14.23 -15.48
C LEU A 802 5.99 -15.64 -15.71
N TYR A 803 4.85 -15.93 -15.09
CA TYR A 803 4.29 -17.26 -15.06
C TYR A 803 2.76 -17.19 -14.95
N PRO A 804 2.01 -18.19 -15.45
CA PRO A 804 0.65 -18.42 -14.98
C PRO A 804 0.70 -18.71 -13.47
N ARG A 805 -0.16 -18.06 -12.68
CA ARG A 805 -0.11 -18.16 -11.22
C ARG A 805 -1.42 -18.64 -10.64
N THR A 806 -1.31 -19.39 -9.55
CA THR A 806 -2.40 -19.75 -8.67
C THR A 806 -2.06 -19.26 -7.27
N GLY A 807 -3.02 -18.70 -6.56
CA GLY A 807 -2.81 -18.34 -5.16
C GLY A 807 -4.11 -18.17 -4.40
N VAL A 808 -3.97 -18.05 -3.08
CA VAL A 808 -5.04 -17.70 -2.17
C VAL A 808 -4.61 -16.58 -1.24
N GLY A 809 -5.54 -15.69 -0.92
CA GLY A 809 -5.33 -14.64 0.07
C GLY A 809 -6.51 -14.52 1.03
N CYS A 810 -6.29 -13.96 2.21
CA CYS A 810 -7.37 -13.64 3.15
C CYS A 810 -7.25 -12.20 3.70
N SER A 811 -8.39 -11.62 4.05
CA SER A 811 -8.44 -10.31 4.72
C SER A 811 -7.83 -10.37 6.13
N ALA A 812 -7.39 -9.21 6.65
CA ALA A 812 -6.75 -9.14 7.96
C ALA A 812 -7.66 -9.63 9.12
N ASP A 813 -8.98 -9.43 8.99
CA ASP A 813 -9.99 -9.89 9.94
C ASP A 813 -10.35 -11.38 9.78
N GLY A 814 -9.84 -12.06 8.75
CA GLY A 814 -10.14 -13.46 8.43
C GLY A 814 -11.55 -13.71 7.91
N LYS A 815 -12.35 -12.68 7.60
CA LYS A 815 -13.71 -12.84 7.08
C LYS A 815 -13.71 -13.30 5.61
N TRP A 816 -12.86 -12.70 4.79
CA TRP A 816 -12.85 -12.91 3.34
C TRP A 816 -11.69 -13.81 2.94
N LEU A 817 -11.98 -14.77 2.07
CA LEU A 817 -11.00 -15.55 1.32
C LEU A 817 -11.08 -15.17 -0.15
N TYR A 818 -9.92 -15.09 -0.80
CA TYR A 818 -9.78 -14.81 -2.22
C TYR A 818 -9.03 -15.96 -2.85
N MET A 819 -9.54 -16.54 -3.93
CA MET A 819 -8.82 -17.49 -4.77
C MET A 819 -8.58 -16.86 -6.13
N MET A 820 -7.36 -16.96 -6.66
CA MET A 820 -7.00 -16.32 -7.91
C MET A 820 -6.23 -17.27 -8.82
N ALA A 821 -6.67 -17.36 -10.07
CA ALA A 821 -5.93 -17.99 -11.16
C ALA A 821 -5.65 -16.93 -12.24
N ILE A 822 -4.38 -16.78 -12.59
CA ILE A 822 -3.90 -15.81 -13.57
C ILE A 822 -3.34 -16.58 -14.76
N ASP A 823 -3.91 -16.33 -15.94
CA ASP A 823 -3.43 -16.92 -17.18
C ASP A 823 -2.00 -16.46 -17.51
N GLY A 824 -1.27 -17.20 -18.33
CA GLY A 824 0.09 -16.84 -18.69
C GLY A 824 0.65 -17.64 -19.85
N ARG A 825 1.79 -17.20 -20.40
CA ARG A 825 2.46 -17.79 -21.58
C ARG A 825 1.58 -17.78 -22.84
N GLN A 826 0.68 -16.82 -22.94
CA GLN A 826 -0.27 -16.67 -24.05
C GLN A 826 -0.32 -15.19 -24.46
N GLU A 827 -0.79 -14.90 -25.68
CA GLU A 827 -0.81 -13.52 -26.20
C GLU A 827 -1.70 -12.59 -25.36
N HIS A 828 -2.84 -13.09 -24.89
CA HIS A 828 -3.79 -12.32 -24.07
C HIS A 828 -3.36 -12.16 -22.61
N SER A 829 -2.41 -12.96 -22.13
CA SER A 829 -1.89 -12.86 -20.76
C SER A 829 -0.44 -13.31 -20.68
N ARG A 830 0.45 -12.38 -20.30
CA ARG A 830 1.89 -12.64 -20.14
C ARG A 830 2.22 -13.45 -18.88
N GLY A 831 1.24 -13.62 -17.97
CA GLY A 831 1.47 -14.09 -16.61
C GLY A 831 1.98 -12.97 -15.71
N VAL A 832 2.32 -13.29 -14.46
CA VAL A 832 2.77 -12.29 -13.48
C VAL A 832 3.90 -12.82 -12.59
N TYR A 833 4.68 -11.89 -12.07
CA TYR A 833 5.52 -12.13 -10.90
C TYR A 833 4.64 -12.29 -9.64
N THR A 834 5.13 -12.94 -8.59
CA THR A 834 4.30 -13.16 -7.39
C THR A 834 3.99 -11.88 -6.61
N ASP A 835 4.85 -10.86 -6.69
CA ASP A 835 4.58 -9.54 -6.10
C ASP A 835 3.48 -8.79 -6.86
N GLU A 836 3.45 -8.88 -8.19
CA GLU A 836 2.34 -8.35 -9.01
C GLU A 836 1.01 -9.07 -8.69
N MET A 837 1.04 -10.39 -8.45
CA MET A 837 -0.12 -11.13 -7.96
C MET A 837 -0.55 -10.65 -6.55
N CYS A 838 0.41 -10.34 -5.67
CA CYS A 838 0.09 -9.80 -4.35
C CYS A 838 -0.55 -8.40 -4.43
N ASP A 839 -0.14 -7.55 -5.39
CA ASP A 839 -0.79 -6.26 -5.63
C ASP A 839 -2.26 -6.44 -6.06
N LEU A 840 -2.55 -7.43 -6.92
CA LEU A 840 -3.93 -7.82 -7.27
C LEU A 840 -4.72 -8.36 -6.07
N PHE A 841 -4.11 -9.19 -5.22
CA PHE A 841 -4.77 -9.66 -3.99
C PHE A 841 -5.05 -8.51 -3.01
N ARG A 842 -4.11 -7.57 -2.90
CA ARG A 842 -4.24 -6.43 -2.00
C ARG A 842 -5.33 -5.47 -2.46
N SER A 843 -5.50 -5.26 -3.77
CA SER A 843 -6.60 -4.44 -4.31
C SER A 843 -7.98 -5.04 -4.01
N LEU A 844 -8.06 -6.35 -3.80
CA LEU A 844 -9.27 -7.03 -3.33
C LEU A 844 -9.48 -6.95 -1.81
N GLY A 845 -8.46 -6.54 -1.04
CA GLY A 845 -8.49 -6.43 0.42
C GLY A 845 -7.79 -7.57 1.17
N ALA A 846 -6.95 -8.37 0.50
CA ALA A 846 -6.17 -9.41 1.17
C ALA A 846 -4.97 -8.81 1.95
N ALA A 847 -4.71 -9.36 3.13
CA ALA A 847 -3.56 -9.04 3.97
C ALA A 847 -2.54 -10.18 4.03
N ASN A 848 -2.97 -11.44 3.90
CA ASN A 848 -2.08 -12.60 3.85
C ASN A 848 -2.27 -13.33 2.53
N VAL A 849 -1.20 -13.78 1.88
CA VAL A 849 -1.24 -14.46 0.57
C VAL A 849 -0.26 -15.63 0.56
N VAL A 850 -0.72 -16.78 0.09
CA VAL A 850 0.10 -17.97 -0.19
C VAL A 850 0.01 -18.29 -1.67
N GLY A 851 1.18 -18.49 -2.30
CA GLY A 851 1.28 -18.92 -3.69
C GLY A 851 1.17 -20.44 -3.82
N PHE A 852 0.38 -20.92 -4.78
CA PHE A 852 0.19 -22.33 -5.10
C PHE A 852 0.98 -22.72 -6.36
N ASP A 853 0.92 -24.00 -6.75
CA ASP A 853 1.56 -24.46 -7.99
C ASP A 853 0.91 -23.78 -9.21
N GLY A 854 1.72 -23.05 -9.96
CA GLY A 854 1.32 -22.33 -11.15
C GLY A 854 1.60 -23.07 -12.46
N GLY A 855 1.76 -22.31 -13.55
CA GLY A 855 2.17 -22.85 -14.84
C GLY A 855 1.07 -23.68 -15.50
N GLY A 856 1.41 -24.89 -15.94
CA GLY A 856 0.41 -25.79 -16.53
C GLY A 856 -0.56 -26.38 -15.50
N SER A 857 -0.27 -26.23 -14.20
CA SER A 857 -1.17 -26.65 -13.12
C SER A 857 -2.23 -25.59 -12.81
N THR A 858 -2.04 -24.32 -13.25
CA THR A 858 -3.01 -23.24 -13.01
C THR A 858 -4.36 -23.56 -13.63
N GLY A 859 -5.34 -23.81 -12.76
CA GLY A 859 -6.69 -24.19 -13.13
C GLY A 859 -7.71 -23.72 -12.11
N MET A 860 -8.73 -23.01 -12.57
CA MET A 860 -9.91 -22.65 -11.81
C MET A 860 -11.16 -23.21 -12.49
N VAL A 861 -12.03 -23.81 -11.70
CA VAL A 861 -13.32 -24.33 -12.11
C VAL A 861 -14.41 -23.52 -11.43
N VAL A 862 -15.42 -23.10 -12.20
CA VAL A 862 -16.63 -22.44 -11.70
C VAL A 862 -17.82 -22.98 -12.46
N ASN A 863 -18.86 -23.37 -11.74
CA ASN A 863 -20.03 -24.09 -12.24
C ASN A 863 -19.65 -25.31 -13.11
N HIS A 864 -18.75 -26.15 -12.60
CA HIS A 864 -18.22 -27.36 -13.29
C HIS A 864 -17.51 -27.09 -14.64
N ALA A 865 -17.20 -25.83 -14.96
CA ALA A 865 -16.47 -25.46 -16.16
C ALA A 865 -15.12 -24.84 -15.80
N VAL A 866 -14.07 -25.22 -16.55
CA VAL A 866 -12.77 -24.54 -16.47
C VAL A 866 -12.95 -23.13 -17.03
N VAL A 867 -12.65 -22.11 -16.23
CA VAL A 867 -12.91 -20.71 -16.59
C VAL A 867 -11.69 -19.96 -17.10
N ASN A 868 -10.50 -20.38 -16.66
CA ASN A 868 -9.23 -19.84 -17.15
C ASN A 868 -8.79 -20.57 -18.42
N LYS A 869 -7.76 -20.08 -19.13
CA LYS A 869 -7.17 -20.78 -20.29
C LYS A 869 -5.88 -21.46 -19.87
N PRO A 870 -5.88 -22.78 -19.58
CA PRO A 870 -4.69 -23.48 -19.14
C PRO A 870 -3.53 -23.33 -20.12
N SER A 871 -2.33 -23.07 -19.60
CA SER A 871 -1.16 -22.83 -20.46
C SER A 871 -0.71 -24.06 -21.26
N ASP A 872 -1.10 -25.26 -20.84
CA ASP A 872 -0.88 -26.53 -21.56
C ASP A 872 -1.96 -26.82 -22.63
N GLY A 873 -2.93 -25.90 -22.81
CA GLY A 873 -4.07 -26.05 -23.73
C GLY A 873 -5.24 -26.87 -23.20
N ASN A 874 -5.04 -27.65 -22.14
CA ASN A 874 -6.10 -28.39 -21.43
C ASN A 874 -5.86 -28.37 -19.91
N GLU A 875 -6.89 -28.64 -19.13
CA GLU A 875 -6.79 -28.77 -17.67
C GLU A 875 -5.91 -29.97 -17.29
N ARG A 876 -4.87 -29.71 -16.48
CA ARG A 876 -3.94 -30.72 -15.98
C ARG A 876 -4.52 -31.43 -14.75
N ALA A 877 -4.26 -32.72 -14.62
CA ALA A 877 -4.51 -33.45 -13.37
C ALA A 877 -3.47 -33.04 -12.31
N VAL A 878 -3.93 -32.68 -11.12
CA VAL A 878 -3.13 -32.18 -9.99
C VAL A 878 -3.27 -33.10 -8.77
N THR A 879 -2.40 -32.92 -7.78
CA THR A 879 -2.38 -33.76 -6.57
C THR A 879 -3.50 -33.42 -5.60
N ASN A 880 -3.81 -32.14 -5.43
CA ASN A 880 -4.83 -31.66 -4.51
C ASN A 880 -5.31 -30.26 -4.92
N GLY A 881 -6.33 -29.78 -4.23
CA GLY A 881 -6.91 -28.46 -4.43
C GLY A 881 -7.97 -28.14 -3.39
N TRP A 882 -8.50 -26.93 -3.47
CA TRP A 882 -9.63 -26.48 -2.67
C TRP A 882 -10.88 -26.35 -3.52
N LEU A 883 -11.99 -26.78 -2.96
CA LEU A 883 -13.32 -26.72 -3.55
C LEU A 883 -14.21 -25.81 -2.69
N LEU A 884 -15.10 -25.08 -3.35
CA LEU A 884 -16.25 -24.44 -2.72
C LEU A 884 -17.44 -25.37 -2.86
N GLN A 885 -17.92 -25.87 -1.74
CA GLN A 885 -19.08 -26.75 -1.68
C GLN A 885 -20.22 -26.06 -0.94
N THR A 886 -21.42 -26.14 -1.50
CA THR A 886 -22.62 -25.68 -0.78
C THR A 886 -23.27 -26.80 0.01
N SER A 887 -23.69 -26.47 1.23
CA SER A 887 -24.51 -27.28 2.12
C SER A 887 -25.96 -26.79 2.19
N ALA A 888 -26.34 -25.84 1.33
CA ALA A 888 -27.70 -25.33 1.26
C ALA A 888 -28.69 -26.46 0.94
N PRO A 889 -29.90 -26.45 1.52
CA PRO A 889 -30.96 -27.37 1.12
C PRO A 889 -31.22 -27.32 -0.37
N VAL A 890 -31.45 -28.49 -0.96
CA VAL A 890 -31.77 -28.63 -2.39
C VAL A 890 -33.12 -27.96 -2.65
N ASP A 891 -33.08 -26.82 -3.31
CA ASP A 891 -34.24 -26.03 -3.66
C ASP A 891 -34.10 -25.51 -5.09
N LYS A 892 -35.00 -25.98 -5.97
CA LYS A 892 -35.03 -25.57 -7.39
C LYS A 892 -35.93 -24.36 -7.63
N ASN A 893 -36.58 -23.84 -6.59
CA ASN A 893 -37.43 -22.66 -6.74
C ASN A 893 -36.56 -21.42 -6.91
N ILE A 894 -36.65 -20.80 -8.09
CA ILE A 894 -36.05 -19.51 -8.36
C ILE A 894 -36.85 -18.45 -7.59
N VAL A 895 -36.18 -17.63 -6.77
CA VAL A 895 -36.77 -16.49 -6.06
C VAL A 895 -36.11 -15.16 -6.43
N ARG A 896 -34.92 -15.20 -7.06
CA ARG A 896 -34.19 -14.04 -7.57
C ARG A 896 -33.67 -14.36 -8.98
N MET A 897 -33.69 -13.36 -9.86
CA MET A 897 -33.04 -13.44 -11.17
C MET A 897 -32.01 -12.32 -11.32
N ASP A 898 -30.97 -12.58 -12.10
CA ASP A 898 -30.01 -11.56 -12.53
C ASP A 898 -29.68 -11.72 -14.01
N PHE A 899 -29.40 -10.63 -14.72
CA PHE A 899 -28.80 -10.75 -16.05
C PHE A 899 -27.33 -11.16 -15.93
N ASN A 900 -26.81 -11.84 -16.96
CA ASN A 900 -25.36 -11.99 -17.11
C ASN A 900 -24.67 -10.62 -17.14
N TYR A 901 -23.38 -10.59 -16.80
CA TYR A 901 -22.59 -9.38 -16.99
C TYR A 901 -22.42 -9.07 -18.48
N TRP A 902 -22.45 -7.78 -18.84
CA TRP A 902 -22.19 -7.30 -20.19
C TRP A 902 -20.90 -6.48 -20.17
N ASN A 903 -19.89 -6.99 -20.85
CA ASN A 903 -18.60 -6.32 -20.88
C ASN A 903 -18.59 -5.13 -21.84
N LYS A 904 -17.52 -4.34 -21.75
CA LYS A 904 -17.33 -3.12 -22.55
C LYS A 904 -17.45 -3.38 -24.05
N GLU A 905 -16.89 -4.49 -24.54
CA GLU A 905 -16.93 -4.85 -25.95
C GLU A 905 -18.36 -5.14 -26.43
N GLN A 906 -19.13 -5.92 -25.66
CA GLN A 906 -20.53 -6.22 -25.96
C GLN A 906 -21.38 -4.95 -26.00
N ILE A 907 -21.23 -4.08 -25.00
CA ILE A 907 -21.95 -2.80 -24.95
C ILE A 907 -21.59 -1.92 -26.15
N THR A 908 -20.29 -1.82 -26.46
CA THR A 908 -19.78 -0.97 -27.56
C THR A 908 -20.18 -1.51 -28.93
N SER A 909 -20.33 -2.83 -29.09
CA SER A 909 -20.81 -3.44 -30.33
C SER A 909 -22.26 -3.08 -30.66
N GLY A 910 -23.03 -2.61 -29.67
CA GLY A 910 -24.46 -2.32 -29.80
C GLY A 910 -25.34 -3.58 -29.80
N SER A 911 -24.76 -4.77 -29.58
CA SER A 911 -25.46 -6.05 -29.58
C SER A 911 -25.15 -6.82 -28.30
N ILE A 912 -26.14 -6.91 -27.41
CA ILE A 912 -25.98 -7.49 -26.07
C ILE A 912 -26.81 -8.77 -25.95
N PRO A 913 -26.17 -9.95 -25.83
CA PRO A 913 -26.88 -11.19 -25.51
C PRO A 913 -27.48 -11.11 -24.10
N LEU A 914 -28.79 -11.36 -23.98
CA LEU A 914 -29.51 -11.35 -22.72
C LEU A 914 -29.66 -12.77 -22.17
N LYS A 915 -28.71 -13.15 -21.31
CA LYS A 915 -28.78 -14.38 -20.52
C LYS A 915 -29.29 -14.04 -19.12
N VAL A 916 -30.24 -14.81 -18.62
CA VAL A 916 -30.89 -14.56 -17.32
C VAL A 916 -30.59 -15.72 -16.38
N MET A 917 -29.87 -15.45 -15.30
CA MET A 917 -29.52 -16.41 -14.26
C MET A 917 -30.62 -16.47 -13.20
N GLY A 918 -30.88 -17.67 -12.66
CA GLY A 918 -31.88 -17.93 -11.63
C GLY A 918 -31.28 -18.43 -10.33
N TYR A 919 -31.67 -17.81 -9.21
CA TYR A 919 -31.17 -18.12 -7.88
C TYR A 919 -32.30 -18.52 -6.94
N ASN A 920 -32.04 -19.51 -6.07
CA ASN A 920 -32.94 -19.84 -4.97
C ASN A 920 -32.73 -18.93 -3.75
N GLN A 921 -33.49 -19.18 -2.68
CA GLN A 921 -33.47 -18.39 -1.45
C GLN A 921 -32.12 -18.35 -0.71
N TYR A 922 -31.22 -19.30 -1.01
CA TYR A 922 -29.88 -19.38 -0.44
C TYR A 922 -28.81 -18.75 -1.34
N SER A 923 -29.19 -18.15 -2.47
CA SER A 923 -28.28 -17.68 -3.54
C SER A 923 -27.50 -18.79 -4.25
N VAL A 924 -28.01 -20.03 -4.24
CA VAL A 924 -27.49 -21.08 -5.13
C VAL A 924 -27.96 -20.80 -6.55
N LEU A 925 -27.04 -20.88 -7.52
CA LEU A 925 -27.35 -20.73 -8.94
C LEU A 925 -28.05 -22.00 -9.46
N THR A 926 -29.36 -21.90 -9.68
CA THR A 926 -30.22 -23.03 -10.07
C THR A 926 -30.37 -23.20 -11.58
N ASP A 927 -30.30 -22.09 -12.31
CA ASP A 927 -30.33 -22.07 -13.77
C ASP A 927 -29.36 -21.00 -14.25
N THR A 928 -28.43 -21.38 -15.13
CA THR A 928 -27.47 -20.42 -15.69
C THR A 928 -28.11 -19.56 -16.78
N ASP A 929 -29.13 -20.04 -17.49
CA ASP A 929 -29.87 -19.30 -18.52
C ASP A 929 -31.35 -19.72 -18.58
N ILE A 930 -32.23 -18.93 -17.95
CA ILE A 930 -33.67 -19.10 -18.00
C ILE A 930 -34.17 -18.74 -19.40
N THR A 931 -34.14 -19.74 -20.30
CA THR A 931 -34.59 -19.60 -21.70
C THR A 931 -36.07 -19.23 -21.83
N GLY A 932 -36.89 -19.57 -20.83
CA GLY A 932 -38.32 -19.24 -20.74
C GLY A 932 -38.63 -17.82 -20.23
N ALA A 933 -37.63 -17.02 -19.86
CA ALA A 933 -37.87 -15.65 -19.38
C ALA A 933 -38.40 -14.74 -20.50
N ILE A 934 -39.45 -13.97 -20.19
CA ILE A 934 -40.00 -12.95 -21.08
C ILE A 934 -39.13 -11.70 -20.97
N LEU A 935 -38.51 -11.31 -22.08
CA LEU A 935 -37.60 -10.18 -22.15
C LEU A 935 -38.29 -8.96 -22.77
N SER A 936 -38.05 -7.79 -22.19
CA SER A 936 -38.52 -6.50 -22.71
C SER A 936 -37.46 -5.41 -22.49
N CYS A 937 -37.48 -4.35 -23.29
CA CYS A 937 -36.64 -3.19 -23.06
C CYS A 937 -37.41 -1.88 -23.34
N SER A 938 -36.92 -0.77 -22.79
CA SER A 938 -37.46 0.55 -23.08
C SER A 938 -37.23 0.92 -24.55
N PRO A 939 -38.21 1.54 -25.24
CA PRO A 939 -38.04 2.00 -26.62
C PRO A 939 -36.86 2.97 -26.81
N GLY A 940 -36.53 3.77 -25.80
CA GLY A 940 -35.38 4.68 -25.79
C GLY A 940 -34.02 3.97 -25.83
N LEU A 941 -33.98 2.68 -25.46
CA LEU A 941 -32.77 1.85 -25.40
C LEU A 941 -32.58 1.06 -26.71
N GLY A 942 -33.65 0.51 -27.28
CA GLY A 942 -33.62 -0.24 -28.53
C GLY A 942 -34.74 -1.28 -28.62
N TYR A 943 -34.44 -2.45 -29.20
CA TYR A 943 -35.38 -3.58 -29.27
C TYR A 943 -34.67 -4.90 -29.01
N ILE A 944 -35.43 -5.94 -28.69
CA ILE A 944 -34.92 -7.30 -28.46
C ILE A 944 -35.29 -8.17 -29.64
N LYS A 945 -34.31 -8.84 -30.23
CA LYS A 945 -34.47 -9.85 -31.27
C LYS A 945 -33.66 -11.08 -30.90
N ASP A 946 -34.29 -12.25 -30.94
CA ASP A 946 -33.62 -13.54 -30.65
C ASP A 946 -32.82 -13.51 -29.33
N ARG A 947 -33.45 -13.01 -28.25
CA ARG A 947 -32.85 -12.80 -26.91
C ARG A 947 -31.59 -11.91 -26.90
N THR A 948 -31.40 -11.11 -27.94
CA THR A 948 -30.32 -10.14 -28.04
C THR A 948 -30.91 -8.73 -28.02
N LEU A 949 -30.42 -7.88 -27.12
CA LEU A 949 -30.74 -6.46 -27.11
C LEU A 949 -29.89 -5.75 -28.17
N ILE A 950 -30.57 -5.15 -29.14
CA ILE A 950 -29.97 -4.28 -30.16
C ILE A 950 -30.12 -2.84 -29.71
N LEU A 951 -29.00 -2.19 -29.40
CA LEU A 951 -28.92 -0.83 -28.85
C LEU A 951 -29.00 0.23 -29.96
N ASN A 952 -30.19 0.40 -30.53
CA ASN A 952 -30.45 1.38 -31.59
C ASN A 952 -31.54 2.41 -31.21
N GLY A 953 -31.93 2.46 -29.93
CA GLY A 953 -32.93 3.42 -29.46
C GLY A 953 -32.43 4.86 -29.57
N PRO A 954 -33.34 5.84 -29.78
CA PRO A 954 -32.98 7.24 -30.03
C PRO A 954 -32.28 7.90 -28.83
N GLU A 955 -32.58 7.46 -27.61
CA GLU A 955 -32.00 8.04 -26.39
C GLU A 955 -30.76 7.28 -25.89
N LYS A 956 -30.52 6.07 -26.43
CA LYS A 956 -29.49 5.11 -25.99
C LYS A 956 -29.44 4.94 -24.45
N LYS A 957 -30.60 5.08 -23.80
CA LYS A 957 -30.79 4.92 -22.37
C LYS A 957 -32.16 4.32 -22.10
N GLY A 958 -32.28 3.57 -21.01
CA GLY A 958 -33.51 2.92 -20.62
C GLY A 958 -33.25 1.63 -19.85
N THR A 959 -34.29 0.83 -19.65
CA THR A 959 -34.20 -0.41 -18.91
C THR A 959 -34.33 -1.63 -19.82
N VAL A 960 -33.74 -2.74 -19.39
CA VAL A 960 -34.03 -4.08 -19.88
C VAL A 960 -34.56 -4.90 -18.72
N THR A 961 -35.67 -5.60 -18.94
CA THR A 961 -36.44 -6.32 -17.93
C THR A 961 -36.67 -7.75 -18.38
N ALA A 962 -36.40 -8.70 -17.49
CA ALA A 962 -36.73 -10.11 -17.66
C ALA A 962 -37.78 -10.51 -16.63
N THR A 963 -38.82 -11.23 -17.05
CA THR A 963 -39.89 -11.73 -16.18
C THR A 963 -40.06 -13.24 -16.34
N PHE A 964 -40.13 -13.98 -15.24
CA PHE A 964 -40.34 -15.43 -15.22
C PHE A 964 -41.12 -15.83 -13.96
N ASN A 965 -42.20 -16.58 -14.10
CA ASN A 965 -43.06 -17.05 -13.00
C ASN A 965 -43.45 -15.97 -11.97
N GLY A 966 -43.74 -14.75 -12.43
CA GLY A 966 -44.12 -13.62 -11.56
C GLY A 966 -42.96 -12.89 -10.89
N ILE A 967 -41.71 -13.33 -11.08
CA ILE A 967 -40.49 -12.65 -10.64
C ILE A 967 -39.97 -11.81 -11.79
N SER A 968 -39.47 -10.61 -11.50
CA SER A 968 -38.86 -9.73 -12.50
C SER A 968 -37.52 -9.18 -12.05
N VAL A 969 -36.56 -9.11 -12.96
CA VAL A 969 -35.31 -8.36 -12.79
C VAL A 969 -35.23 -7.27 -13.84
N THR A 970 -34.81 -6.07 -13.42
CA THR A 970 -34.66 -4.92 -14.31
C THR A 970 -33.27 -4.34 -14.15
N ARG A 971 -32.57 -4.07 -15.27
CA ARG A 971 -31.31 -3.33 -15.30
C ARG A 971 -31.47 -2.07 -16.11
N TYR A 972 -30.93 -0.97 -15.61
CA TYR A 972 -30.87 0.30 -16.32
C TYR A 972 -29.54 0.42 -17.08
N LEU A 973 -29.61 0.83 -18.34
CA LEU A 973 -28.49 1.13 -19.22
C LEU A 973 -28.59 2.60 -19.61
N ASN A 974 -27.46 3.32 -19.54
CA ASN A 974 -27.38 4.69 -20.02
C ASN A 974 -26.05 4.88 -20.74
N LEU A 975 -26.12 4.93 -22.07
CA LEU A 975 -24.97 5.12 -22.94
C LEU A 975 -24.71 6.60 -23.26
N SER A 976 -25.59 7.51 -22.81
CA SER A 976 -25.46 8.97 -22.94
C SER A 976 -24.67 9.61 -21.79
N ILE A 977 -24.47 8.86 -20.70
CA ILE A 977 -23.44 9.13 -19.70
C ILE A 977 -22.30 8.19 -20.05
N SER A 978 -21.12 8.75 -20.30
CA SER A 978 -19.90 8.02 -20.64
C SER A 978 -19.68 6.80 -19.73
N THR A 979 -20.14 5.63 -20.16
CA THR A 979 -19.59 4.35 -19.71
C THR A 979 -18.26 4.18 -20.43
N GLY A 980 -17.25 4.91 -19.96
CA GLY A 980 -15.84 4.61 -20.17
C GLY A 980 -15.33 4.48 -21.61
N ILE A 981 -15.60 5.43 -22.51
CA ILE A 981 -14.71 5.73 -23.65
C ILE A 981 -14.80 7.23 -23.97
N ASN A 982 -13.95 8.05 -23.34
CA ASN A 982 -13.47 9.29 -23.94
C ASN A 982 -11.98 9.09 -24.19
N GLN A 983 -11.59 8.76 -25.42
CA GLN A 983 -10.18 8.81 -25.81
C GLN A 983 -9.82 10.26 -26.09
N THR A 984 -9.31 10.94 -25.06
CA THR A 984 -8.42 12.08 -25.30
C THR A 984 -7.04 11.50 -25.56
N ILE A 985 -6.61 11.46 -26.82
CA ILE A 985 -5.25 11.04 -27.14
C ILE A 985 -4.31 12.17 -26.68
N LYS A 986 -3.54 11.95 -25.61
CA LYS A 986 -2.47 12.86 -25.22
C LYS A 986 -1.31 12.69 -26.21
N THR A 987 -1.21 13.57 -27.20
CA THR A 987 0.02 13.77 -27.99
C THR A 987 0.52 15.21 -27.85
N ALA A 988 1.74 15.48 -28.37
CA ALA A 988 2.42 16.78 -28.27
C ALA A 988 1.65 17.94 -28.92
N THR A 989 0.58 17.68 -29.67
CA THR A 989 -0.40 18.68 -30.13
C THR A 989 -1.80 18.07 -30.03
N PRO A 990 -2.73 18.58 -29.20
CA PRO A 990 -4.05 17.96 -29.03
C PRO A 990 -4.84 17.99 -30.34
N ILE A 991 -5.21 16.81 -30.83
CA ILE A 991 -6.11 16.65 -31.97
C ILE A 991 -7.40 16.06 -31.45
N GLU A 992 -8.53 16.70 -31.75
CA GLU A 992 -9.84 16.16 -31.40
C GLU A 992 -10.49 15.60 -32.67
N PHE A 993 -10.90 14.34 -32.60
CA PHE A 993 -11.64 13.68 -33.66
C PHE A 993 -13.06 13.43 -33.19
N TYR A 994 -14.04 14.03 -33.86
CA TYR A 994 -15.44 13.87 -33.50
C TYR A 994 -16.32 13.78 -34.74
N ARG A 995 -17.50 13.21 -34.56
CA ARG A 995 -18.51 13.08 -35.60
C ARG A 995 -19.53 14.22 -35.46
N ALA A 996 -19.94 14.85 -36.56
CA ALA A 996 -21.06 15.78 -36.51
C ALA A 996 -22.34 15.03 -36.12
N PRO A 997 -23.20 15.64 -35.27
CA PRO A 997 -24.51 15.07 -34.95
C PRO A 997 -25.28 14.72 -36.24
N ASP A 998 -25.89 13.54 -36.26
CA ASP A 998 -26.83 13.08 -37.29
C ASP A 998 -26.32 13.06 -38.74
N SER A 999 -25.01 12.92 -38.95
CA SER A 999 -24.42 12.77 -40.30
C SER A 999 -23.21 11.84 -40.32
N ASN A 1000 -22.79 11.38 -41.50
CA ASN A 1000 -21.52 10.64 -41.71
C ASN A 1000 -20.36 11.60 -42.05
N VAL A 1001 -20.44 12.80 -41.46
CA VAL A 1001 -19.42 13.82 -41.55
C VAL A 1001 -18.62 13.81 -40.26
N PHE A 1002 -17.31 13.68 -40.37
CA PHE A 1002 -16.39 13.69 -39.26
C PHE A 1002 -15.52 14.94 -39.33
N TYR A 1003 -15.11 15.41 -38.17
CA TYR A 1003 -14.23 16.55 -38.01
C TYR A 1003 -12.99 16.09 -37.28
N LEU A 1004 -11.84 16.42 -37.86
CA LEU A 1004 -10.56 16.37 -37.18
C LEU A 1004 -10.16 17.83 -36.95
N THR A 1005 -9.95 18.19 -35.69
CA THR A 1005 -9.64 19.56 -35.28
C THR A 1005 -8.28 19.60 -34.61
N LYS A 1006 -7.49 20.61 -34.96
CA LYS A 1006 -6.14 20.82 -34.43
C LYS A 1006 -6.11 22.21 -33.81
N LYS A 1007 -5.76 22.32 -32.53
CA LYS A 1007 -5.78 23.58 -31.77
C LYS A 1007 -4.69 24.61 -32.15
N ASN A 1008 -3.88 24.38 -33.19
CA ASN A 1008 -2.81 25.31 -33.60
C ASN A 1008 -2.95 25.68 -35.08
N THR A 1009 -2.87 26.98 -35.41
CA THR A 1009 -3.24 27.59 -36.70
C THR A 1009 -2.28 27.32 -37.87
N ASP A 1010 -1.22 26.55 -37.65
CA ASP A 1010 -0.24 26.20 -38.69
C ASP A 1010 -0.81 25.22 -39.72
N LEU A 1011 -0.66 25.56 -41.01
CA LEU A 1011 -1.10 24.76 -42.16
C LEU A 1011 -0.50 23.34 -42.11
N CYS A 1012 -1.36 22.32 -42.08
CA CYS A 1012 -0.99 20.92 -41.98
C CYS A 1012 -1.45 20.14 -43.22
N LYS A 1013 -0.52 19.44 -43.89
CA LYS A 1013 -0.84 18.44 -44.91
C LYS A 1013 -1.31 17.15 -44.25
N ILE A 1014 -2.49 16.68 -44.66
CA ILE A 1014 -3.12 15.45 -44.19
C ILE A 1014 -3.41 14.56 -45.39
N ALA A 1015 -2.99 13.29 -45.30
CA ALA A 1015 -3.40 12.24 -46.20
C ALA A 1015 -4.29 11.27 -45.43
N TYR A 1016 -5.53 11.04 -45.86
CA TYR A 1016 -6.41 10.09 -45.20
C TYR A 1016 -6.91 9.02 -46.17
N SER A 1017 -7.21 7.85 -45.63
CA SER A 1017 -7.67 6.69 -46.40
C SER A 1017 -8.64 5.87 -45.58
N LEU A 1018 -9.84 5.64 -46.12
CA LEU A 1018 -10.89 4.83 -45.50
C LEU A 1018 -10.84 3.41 -46.06
N TYR A 1019 -10.71 2.41 -45.20
CA TYR A 1019 -10.67 1.00 -45.56
C TYR A 1019 -11.89 0.26 -45.00
N THR A 1020 -12.37 -0.76 -45.69
CA THR A 1020 -13.20 -1.82 -45.09
C THR A 1020 -12.39 -2.61 -44.05
N ILE A 1021 -13.07 -3.32 -43.15
CA ILE A 1021 -12.42 -4.22 -42.18
C ILE A 1021 -11.55 -5.30 -42.83
N ASN A 1022 -11.84 -5.68 -44.08
CA ASN A 1022 -11.08 -6.66 -44.85
C ASN A 1022 -9.91 -6.04 -45.63
N GLY A 1023 -9.59 -4.76 -45.39
CA GLY A 1023 -8.42 -4.07 -45.95
C GLY A 1023 -8.63 -3.47 -47.35
N ILE A 1024 -9.84 -3.46 -47.90
CA ILE A 1024 -10.14 -2.80 -49.19
C ILE A 1024 -10.25 -1.29 -48.97
N CYS A 1025 -9.41 -0.49 -49.64
CA CYS A 1025 -9.49 0.98 -49.61
C CYS A 1025 -10.69 1.48 -50.41
N LEU A 1026 -11.56 2.27 -49.79
CA LEU A 1026 -12.77 2.83 -50.40
C LEU A 1026 -12.60 4.28 -50.80
N LYS A 1027 -11.84 5.07 -50.03
CA LYS A 1027 -11.62 6.49 -50.28
C LYS A 1027 -10.23 6.87 -49.82
N GLN A 1028 -9.50 7.64 -50.60
CA GLN A 1028 -8.17 8.14 -50.23
C GLN A 1028 -7.97 9.53 -50.79
N GLU A 1029 -7.60 10.48 -49.93
CA GLU A 1029 -7.41 11.87 -50.31
C GLU A 1029 -6.20 12.46 -49.58
N VAL A 1030 -5.63 13.51 -50.16
CA VAL A 1030 -4.59 14.34 -49.54
C VAL A 1030 -5.04 15.79 -49.64
N THR A 1031 -5.03 16.50 -48.52
CA THR A 1031 -5.47 17.89 -48.45
C THR A 1031 -4.68 18.66 -47.38
N GLU A 1032 -4.95 19.95 -47.24
CA GLU A 1032 -4.33 20.84 -46.27
C GLU A 1032 -5.40 21.52 -45.41
N PHE A 1033 -5.15 21.67 -44.11
CA PHE A 1033 -6.04 22.38 -43.20
C PHE A 1033 -5.26 23.14 -42.12
N THR A 1034 -5.82 24.25 -41.62
CA THR A 1034 -5.21 25.11 -40.58
C THR A 1034 -5.87 24.97 -39.21
N ASP A 1035 -7.12 24.51 -39.14
CA ASP A 1035 -7.89 24.43 -37.89
C ASP A 1035 -8.75 23.16 -37.87
N ASN A 1036 -9.73 23.08 -38.77
CA ASN A 1036 -10.63 21.93 -38.89
C ASN A 1036 -10.64 21.36 -40.30
N ILE A 1037 -10.64 20.04 -40.41
CA ILE A 1037 -10.93 19.34 -41.66
C ILE A 1037 -12.24 18.57 -41.52
N ARG A 1038 -13.11 18.77 -42.52
CA ARG A 1038 -14.35 18.00 -42.71
C ARG A 1038 -14.05 16.77 -43.56
N LEU A 1039 -14.24 15.59 -42.99
CA LEU A 1039 -14.16 14.30 -43.68
C LEU A 1039 -15.58 13.79 -43.93
N ASP A 1040 -16.03 13.87 -45.18
CA ASP A 1040 -17.39 13.49 -45.55
C ASP A 1040 -17.41 12.07 -46.15
N PHE A 1041 -18.14 11.18 -45.49
CA PHE A 1041 -18.36 9.81 -45.92
C PHE A 1041 -19.85 9.48 -46.07
N THR A 1042 -20.69 10.50 -46.31
CA THR A 1042 -22.14 10.31 -46.53
C THR A 1042 -22.46 9.47 -47.77
N ASP A 1043 -21.54 9.36 -48.72
CA ASP A 1043 -21.62 8.52 -49.91
C ASP A 1043 -21.20 7.06 -49.68
N ILE A 1044 -20.65 6.74 -48.49
CA ILE A 1044 -20.20 5.40 -48.13
C ILE A 1044 -21.36 4.63 -47.46
N SER A 1045 -21.60 3.40 -47.91
CA SER A 1045 -22.64 2.52 -47.36
C SER A 1045 -22.46 2.29 -45.85
N SER A 1046 -23.54 2.10 -45.11
CA SER A 1046 -23.48 1.87 -43.66
C SER A 1046 -22.61 0.66 -43.30
N GLY A 1047 -21.68 0.79 -42.37
CA GLY A 1047 -20.74 -0.27 -42.00
C GLY A 1047 -19.60 0.19 -41.10
N ILE A 1048 -18.75 -0.77 -40.74
CA ILE A 1048 -17.53 -0.50 -39.96
C ILE A 1048 -16.35 -0.33 -40.92
N TYR A 1049 -15.62 0.77 -40.73
CA TYR A 1049 -14.48 1.14 -41.56
C TYR A 1049 -13.29 1.54 -40.71
N ILE A 1050 -12.10 1.46 -41.29
CA ILE A 1050 -10.85 1.92 -40.69
C ILE A 1050 -10.41 3.16 -41.46
N LEU A 1051 -10.52 4.32 -40.84
CA LEU A 1051 -9.95 5.56 -41.36
C LEU A 1051 -8.49 5.67 -40.89
N ARG A 1052 -7.55 5.59 -41.82
CA ARG A 1052 -6.15 5.93 -41.58
C ARG A 1052 -5.92 7.38 -41.94
N VAL A 1053 -5.25 8.11 -41.06
CA VAL A 1053 -4.93 9.52 -41.23
C VAL A 1053 -3.45 9.72 -40.99
N ASN A 1054 -2.74 10.15 -42.01
CA ASN A 1054 -1.31 10.45 -41.96
C ASN A 1054 -1.12 11.96 -42.01
N MET A 1055 -0.53 12.52 -40.96
CA MET A 1055 -0.19 13.94 -40.85
C MET A 1055 1.30 14.05 -40.58
N ALA A 1056 2.04 14.59 -41.55
CA ALA A 1056 3.51 14.67 -41.50
C ALA A 1056 4.20 13.34 -41.14
N SER A 1057 4.60 13.15 -39.88
CA SER A 1057 5.29 11.97 -39.32
C SER A 1057 4.42 11.09 -38.40
N GLU A 1058 3.13 11.39 -38.27
CA GLU A 1058 2.20 10.66 -37.40
C GLU A 1058 1.14 9.94 -38.23
N ASN A 1059 0.92 8.65 -37.92
CA ASN A 1059 -0.10 7.83 -38.55
C ASN A 1059 -1.14 7.45 -37.50
N HIS A 1060 -2.38 7.88 -37.71
CA HIS A 1060 -3.51 7.63 -36.83
C HIS A 1060 -4.46 6.66 -37.52
N SER A 1061 -5.09 5.76 -36.76
CA SER A 1061 -6.10 4.83 -37.28
C SER A 1061 -7.35 4.91 -36.40
N PHE A 1062 -8.45 5.36 -36.99
CA PHE A 1062 -9.74 5.49 -36.34
C PHE A 1062 -10.68 4.43 -36.87
N LYS A 1063 -11.36 3.72 -35.97
CA LYS A 1063 -12.46 2.83 -36.35
C LYS A 1063 -13.73 3.67 -36.47
N LEU A 1064 -14.23 3.84 -37.68
CA LEU A 1064 -15.45 4.60 -37.96
C LEU A 1064 -16.64 3.66 -38.10
N ILE A 1065 -17.77 4.08 -37.54
CA ILE A 1065 -19.08 3.53 -37.86
C ILE A 1065 -19.78 4.59 -38.71
N ILE A 1066 -19.87 4.31 -40.00
CA ILE A 1066 -20.58 5.12 -41.01
C ILE A 1066 -21.99 4.55 -41.14
#